data_AF-A0A2U9BZX2-F1
#
_entry.id   AF-A0A2U9BZX2-F1
#
_cell.length_a   1.000
_cell.length_b   1.000
_cell.length_c   1.000
_cell.angle_alpha   90.00
_cell.angle_beta   90.00
_cell.angle_gamma   90.00
#
_symmetry.space_group_name_H-M   'P 1'
#
loop_
_entity.id
_entity.type
_entity.pdbx_description
1 polymer ?
#
loop_
_entity_poly.entity_id
_entity_poly.type
_entity_poly.pdbx_seq_one_letter_code
_entity_poly.pdbx_strand_id
1 'polypeptide(L)'
;MSRWSLLLFPGLLICALAPPSSCEQQPIPQEKLLVVTVATKETDGFRRFLSSAKHFNYTVKVLGRGQKWSGGDYTTAPGGGQKVRLLKAALEEMKDEEKIILFIDSYDVVFASGPKELLKKFQQAQHKVVFSSESLIWPDRHLEDKHPHVREGNRFLGSGGFIGYLPNIRELVSDWTGEDAESDQLFFTKIYIDPAKKKSINITLDNKCRLFQNLHGALDEVVLKFEDARVRARNVLYDTLPVIVHGNGPTKLQINYLGNYIPNTWTFETGCTVCHDDLHPLTALKESEYPLVVIGIFIQQPSPFVTVFFERLLKLQYPKNRLKLVIHSQEAHHEPQVSSFLQDHGSLYQDARLVTDTDGAASRNLVFDMCRKDEDCDYFFSLDIEVVLKNENTLKILIEQNLPIVAPMITRDGRLWSNFWGALSADGYYARSEDYVDIVQGRRVGVWNVPYVSKVFLVKADVLRSELTDNELFTSHILDPDMAFCHKARNKGIFMYVSNMHSFGRILSTENYQTSHLHNDLWQIFENPLDWQERYIHENYTHIMKDKLIETPCPDVYWFPIFSDVACNHLVEEMEHFGKWSGGGVVDNRIQGGYENVPTIDIHMNQINFEKEWHKFLVEYIAPITEKMYPGYYTKAQFDLAFVVRYKPDEQPSLKPHHDASTFTINIALNQVGLDYQGGGCRFLRYDCSVEAPRKGWALMHPGRLTHYHEGLPTTAGVRYIAVSFVDP
;
A
#
# COMPACT_ATOMS: atom_id res chain seq x y z
N MET A 1 15.86 -72.17 -37.17
CA MET A 1 16.80 -72.69 -38.20
C MET A 1 18.21 -72.64 -37.63
N SER A 2 18.96 -73.73 -37.76
CA SER A 2 20.44 -73.85 -37.74
C SER A 2 21.21 -73.23 -36.56
N ARG A 3 21.72 -74.02 -35.58
CA ARG A 3 23.07 -74.68 -35.53
C ARG A 3 24.22 -73.68 -35.81
N TRP A 4 25.30 -73.52 -35.03
CA TRP A 4 26.27 -74.45 -34.42
C TRP A 4 26.96 -73.74 -33.20
N SER A 5 27.13 -74.35 -32.01
CA SER A 5 28.28 -75.19 -31.56
C SER A 5 29.64 -74.46 -31.61
N LEU A 6 30.56 -74.45 -30.65
CA LEU A 6 30.79 -75.13 -29.36
C LEU A 6 32.09 -74.47 -28.79
N LEU A 7 32.27 -74.34 -27.46
CA LEU A 7 33.47 -74.80 -26.73
C LEU A 7 33.48 -74.35 -25.25
N LEU A 8 33.67 -75.37 -24.41
CA LEU A 8 33.71 -75.48 -22.95
C LEU A 8 34.85 -74.72 -22.22
N PHE A 9 34.51 -74.17 -21.03
CA PHE A 9 35.13 -74.22 -19.66
C PHE A 9 36.68 -74.13 -19.48
N PRO A 10 37.25 -73.86 -18.27
CA PRO A 10 36.68 -73.51 -16.94
C PRO A 10 37.44 -72.36 -16.20
N GLY A 11 36.95 -71.94 -15.03
CA GLY A 11 37.76 -71.15 -14.09
C GLY A 11 36.95 -70.40 -13.03
N LEU A 12 36.40 -71.12 -12.04
CA LEU A 12 35.86 -70.51 -10.83
C LEU A 12 37.02 -69.88 -10.02
N LEU A 13 37.07 -68.56 -9.97
CA LEU A 13 37.76 -67.81 -8.93
C LEU A 13 36.71 -67.26 -7.96
N ILE A 14 36.61 -67.85 -6.77
CA ILE A 14 35.78 -67.32 -5.68
C ILE A 14 36.54 -66.13 -5.07
N CYS A 15 36.22 -64.92 -5.50
CA CYS A 15 36.52 -63.70 -4.74
C CYS A 15 35.37 -63.46 -3.77
N ALA A 16 35.65 -63.63 -2.48
CA ALA A 16 34.76 -63.20 -1.41
C ALA A 16 34.63 -61.67 -1.46
N LEU A 17 33.49 -61.18 -1.95
CA LEU A 17 33.09 -59.78 -1.84
C LEU A 17 32.59 -59.53 -0.41
N ALA A 18 33.42 -58.87 0.40
CA ALA A 18 32.94 -58.22 1.60
C ALA A 18 31.94 -57.11 1.21
N PRO A 19 30.84 -56.92 1.96
CA PRO A 19 29.91 -55.83 1.67
C PRO A 19 30.60 -54.48 1.94
N PRO A 20 30.31 -53.44 1.13
CA PRO A 20 30.83 -52.11 1.42
C PRO A 20 30.17 -51.62 2.72
N SER A 21 30.96 -51.56 3.78
CA SER A 21 30.62 -50.85 5.00
C SER A 21 30.45 -49.36 4.66
N SER A 22 29.22 -48.92 4.39
CA SER A 22 28.86 -47.51 4.44
C SER A 22 29.00 -47.08 5.89
N CYS A 23 30.13 -46.48 6.22
CA CYS A 23 30.34 -45.82 7.50
C CYS A 23 29.43 -44.57 7.51
N GLU A 24 28.18 -44.72 7.95
CA GLU A 24 27.33 -43.56 8.25
C GLU A 24 28.00 -42.81 9.39
N GLN A 25 28.61 -41.66 9.07
CA GLN A 25 29.13 -40.75 10.09
C GLN A 25 28.01 -40.40 11.06
N GLN A 26 28.24 -40.57 12.35
CA GLN A 26 27.24 -40.24 13.37
C GLN A 26 26.81 -38.77 13.21
N PRO A 27 25.49 -38.47 13.29
CA PRO A 27 25.01 -37.11 13.21
C PRO A 27 25.59 -36.26 14.34
N ILE A 28 26.02 -35.05 14.04
CA ILE A 28 26.47 -34.12 15.08
C ILE A 28 25.26 -33.69 15.92
N PRO A 29 25.33 -33.81 17.26
CA PRO A 29 24.28 -33.31 18.15
C PRO A 29 24.06 -31.80 18.02
N GLN A 30 22.79 -31.36 18.04
CA GLN A 30 22.45 -29.95 17.82
C GLN A 30 22.96 -29.03 18.95
N GLU A 31 23.14 -29.56 20.17
CA GLU A 31 23.62 -28.79 21.32
C GLU A 31 25.08 -28.33 21.16
N LYS A 32 25.83 -28.95 20.23
CA LYS A 32 27.21 -28.56 19.91
C LYS A 32 27.28 -27.32 19.02
N LEU A 33 26.19 -26.91 18.37
CA LEU A 33 26.17 -25.74 17.50
C LEU A 33 25.96 -24.45 18.31
N LEU A 34 26.84 -23.48 18.10
CA LEU A 34 26.66 -22.11 18.58
C LEU A 34 26.73 -21.15 17.40
N VAL A 35 25.67 -20.35 17.22
CA VAL A 35 25.67 -19.23 16.27
C VAL A 35 26.32 -18.04 16.95
N VAL A 36 27.29 -17.42 16.31
CA VAL A 36 27.98 -16.22 16.78
C VAL A 36 27.76 -15.12 15.74
N THR A 37 27.28 -13.97 16.19
CA THR A 37 27.07 -12.81 15.31
C THR A 37 27.52 -11.53 16.00
N VAL A 38 27.68 -10.47 15.22
CA VAL A 38 28.00 -9.13 15.72
C VAL A 38 26.81 -8.22 15.46
N ALA A 39 26.36 -7.53 16.51
CA ALA A 39 25.34 -6.49 16.43
C ALA A 39 25.62 -5.44 17.50
N THR A 40 25.88 -4.21 17.07
CA THR A 40 26.12 -3.07 17.96
C THR A 40 24.83 -2.42 18.44
N LYS A 41 23.77 -2.52 17.64
CA LYS A 41 22.42 -2.00 17.88
C LYS A 41 21.35 -3.04 17.53
N GLU A 42 20.15 -2.87 18.09
CA GLU A 42 18.97 -3.66 17.74
C GLU A 42 18.20 -3.02 16.57
N THR A 43 18.71 -3.23 15.37
CA THR A 43 18.07 -2.77 14.13
C THR A 43 16.89 -3.67 13.73
N ASP A 44 16.04 -3.21 12.80
CA ASP A 44 14.95 -4.04 12.27
C ASP A 44 15.48 -5.30 11.57
N GLY A 45 16.59 -5.17 10.84
CA GLY A 45 17.31 -6.30 10.26
C GLY A 45 17.77 -7.32 11.28
N PHE A 46 18.33 -6.86 12.41
CA PHE A 46 18.73 -7.72 13.52
C PHE A 46 17.54 -8.44 14.17
N ARG A 47 16.41 -7.74 14.37
CA ARG A 47 15.19 -8.36 14.90
C ARG A 47 14.65 -9.44 13.97
N ARG A 48 14.66 -9.20 12.65
CA ARG A 48 14.31 -10.22 11.63
C ARG A 48 15.22 -11.45 11.73
N PHE A 49 16.53 -11.23 11.82
CA PHE A 49 17.50 -12.32 12.00
C PHE A 49 17.20 -13.15 13.26
N LEU A 50 17.04 -12.50 14.42
CA LEU A 50 16.71 -13.19 15.67
C LEU A 50 15.38 -13.93 15.61
N SER A 51 14.36 -13.36 14.96
CA SER A 51 13.07 -14.02 14.77
C SER A 51 13.23 -15.33 13.99
N SER A 52 13.93 -15.29 12.85
CA SER A 52 14.20 -16.51 12.06
C SER A 52 15.08 -17.52 12.80
N ALA A 53 16.04 -17.06 13.61
CA ALA A 53 16.88 -17.93 14.43
C ALA A 53 16.06 -18.63 15.53
N LYS A 54 15.18 -17.89 16.20
CA LYS A 54 14.27 -18.40 17.25
C LYS A 54 13.28 -19.41 16.68
N HIS A 55 12.74 -19.17 15.49
CA HIS A 55 11.83 -20.10 14.80
C HIS A 55 12.43 -21.52 14.69
N PHE A 56 13.73 -21.62 14.39
CA PHE A 56 14.43 -22.90 14.26
C PHE A 56 15.17 -23.35 15.53
N ASN A 57 14.99 -22.67 16.67
CA ASN A 57 15.67 -22.96 17.94
C ASN A 57 17.20 -22.89 17.85
N TYR A 58 17.77 -21.95 17.09
CA TYR A 58 19.21 -21.68 17.13
C TYR A 58 19.61 -21.02 18.45
N THR A 59 20.75 -21.43 19.01
CA THR A 59 21.40 -20.71 20.13
C THR A 59 22.35 -19.65 19.58
N VAL A 60 22.08 -18.38 19.87
CA VAL A 60 22.81 -17.23 19.32
C VAL A 60 23.59 -16.49 20.43
N LYS A 61 24.90 -16.32 20.25
CA LYS A 61 25.77 -15.43 21.04
C LYS A 61 26.01 -14.14 20.23
N VAL A 62 25.50 -13.03 20.74
CA VAL A 62 25.63 -11.70 20.10
C VAL A 62 26.84 -10.98 20.70
N LEU A 63 27.73 -10.51 19.84
CA LEU A 63 28.94 -9.78 20.21
C LEU A 63 28.78 -8.29 19.91
N GLY A 64 29.42 -7.44 20.72
CA GLY A 64 29.51 -6.00 20.47
C GLY A 64 28.26 -5.18 20.85
N ARG A 65 27.25 -5.77 21.50
CA ARG A 65 26.02 -5.07 21.92
C ARG A 65 26.36 -3.85 22.78
N GLY A 66 25.86 -2.67 22.39
CA GLY A 66 26.13 -1.40 23.09
C GLY A 66 27.52 -0.80 22.83
N GLN A 67 28.40 -1.47 22.08
CA GLN A 67 29.66 -0.87 21.64
C GLN A 67 29.43 0.02 20.42
N LYS A 68 30.22 1.09 20.30
CA LYS A 68 30.25 1.91 19.09
C LYS A 68 30.83 1.09 17.93
N TRP A 69 30.20 1.16 16.77
CA TRP A 69 30.76 0.59 15.55
C TRP A 69 31.95 1.43 15.06
N SER A 70 33.11 0.78 14.95
CA SER A 70 34.39 1.32 14.46
C SER A 70 34.86 0.58 13.21
N GLY A 71 34.05 -0.34 12.67
CA GLY A 71 34.40 -1.20 11.54
C GLY A 71 34.34 -0.58 10.15
N GLY A 72 34.35 0.76 10.03
CA GLY A 72 34.21 1.46 8.74
C GLY A 72 32.76 1.63 8.28
N ASP A 73 32.57 2.22 7.10
CA ASP A 73 31.25 2.39 6.47
C ASP A 73 30.91 1.15 5.64
N TYR A 74 29.74 0.56 5.90
CA TYR A 74 29.22 -0.61 5.18
C TYR A 74 28.99 -0.34 3.68
N THR A 75 28.97 0.92 3.24
CA THR A 75 28.55 1.31 1.88
C THR A 75 29.69 1.71 0.93
N THR A 76 30.90 2.04 1.42
CA THR A 76 31.91 2.71 0.57
C THR A 76 33.35 2.19 0.68
N ALA A 77 33.81 1.65 1.81
CA ALA A 77 35.18 1.16 1.96
C ALA A 77 35.24 -0.25 2.57
N PRO A 78 36.24 -1.08 2.22
CA PRO A 78 36.43 -2.37 2.87
C PRO A 78 36.65 -2.20 4.37
N GLY A 79 35.85 -2.89 5.19
CA GLY A 79 35.90 -2.79 6.65
C GLY A 79 35.41 -4.07 7.33
N GLY A 80 35.00 -3.97 8.59
CA GLY A 80 34.46 -5.09 9.36
C GLY A 80 35.44 -5.79 10.29
N GLY A 81 36.70 -5.36 10.37
CA GLY A 81 37.74 -5.91 11.24
C GLY A 81 37.35 -5.96 12.73
N GLN A 82 36.53 -5.01 13.19
CA GLN A 82 35.93 -5.04 14.53
C GLN A 82 35.21 -6.38 14.80
N LYS A 83 34.55 -6.97 13.79
CA LYS A 83 33.89 -8.28 13.90
C LYS A 83 34.90 -9.38 14.21
N VAL A 84 36.04 -9.38 13.52
CA VAL A 84 37.11 -10.38 13.70
C VAL A 84 37.74 -10.25 15.09
N ARG A 85 38.03 -9.02 15.54
CA ARG A 85 38.54 -8.77 16.91
C ARG A 85 37.57 -9.28 17.98
N LEU A 86 36.28 -8.94 17.86
CA LEU A 86 35.26 -9.39 18.80
C LEU A 86 35.10 -10.91 18.78
N LEU A 87 35.11 -11.52 17.59
CA LEU A 87 35.05 -12.96 17.43
C LEU A 87 36.25 -13.65 18.09
N LYS A 88 37.48 -13.17 17.83
CA LYS A 88 38.72 -13.69 18.44
C LYS A 88 38.62 -13.70 19.96
N ALA A 89 38.29 -12.57 20.58
CA ALA A 89 38.13 -12.47 22.03
C ALA A 89 37.05 -13.44 22.55
N ALA A 90 35.91 -13.55 21.86
CA ALA A 90 34.83 -14.43 22.28
C ALA A 90 35.18 -15.93 22.19
N LEU A 91 36.04 -16.32 21.24
CA LEU A 91 36.46 -17.71 21.05
C LEU A 91 37.53 -18.15 22.06
N GLU A 92 38.39 -17.22 22.50
CA GLU A 92 39.39 -17.46 23.56
C GLU A 92 38.73 -17.85 24.90
N GLU A 93 37.52 -17.36 25.17
CA GLU A 93 36.76 -17.69 26.38
C GLU A 93 36.05 -19.05 26.32
N MET A 94 35.81 -19.59 25.12
CA MET A 94 35.13 -20.88 24.94
C MET A 94 36.08 -22.01 25.35
N LYS A 95 35.60 -23.05 26.05
CA LYS A 95 36.44 -24.18 26.51
C LYS A 95 36.07 -25.54 25.92
N ASP A 96 34.90 -25.62 25.30
CA ASP A 96 34.36 -26.87 24.76
C ASP A 96 34.85 -27.05 23.32
N GLU A 97 35.96 -27.79 23.17
CA GLU A 97 36.62 -28.05 21.89
C GLU A 97 35.76 -28.84 20.90
N GLU A 98 34.67 -29.47 21.35
CA GLU A 98 33.74 -30.18 20.48
C GLU A 98 32.68 -29.26 19.86
N LYS A 99 32.64 -27.97 20.24
CA LYS A 99 31.71 -27.00 19.68
C LYS A 99 31.94 -26.74 18.21
N ILE A 100 30.84 -26.45 17.53
CA ILE A 100 30.80 -25.99 16.16
C ILE A 100 30.29 -24.57 16.18
N ILE A 101 31.07 -23.68 15.60
CA ILE A 101 30.78 -22.26 15.54
C ILE A 101 30.26 -21.96 14.14
N LEU A 102 29.04 -21.42 14.06
CA LEU A 102 28.54 -20.74 12.88
C LEU A 102 28.72 -19.24 13.13
N PHE A 103 29.71 -18.63 12.48
CA PHE A 103 29.77 -17.17 12.43
C PHE A 103 28.91 -16.65 11.29
N ILE A 104 28.10 -15.63 11.54
CA ILE A 104 27.29 -15.00 10.50
C ILE A 104 26.95 -13.54 10.82
N ASP A 105 26.83 -12.71 9.78
CA ASP A 105 26.26 -11.36 9.90
C ASP A 105 24.77 -11.43 10.32
N SER A 106 24.20 -10.31 10.78
CA SER A 106 22.85 -10.31 11.35
C SER A 106 21.88 -9.28 10.78
N TYR A 107 22.34 -8.13 10.27
CA TYR A 107 21.42 -7.09 9.82
C TYR A 107 20.71 -7.44 8.50
N ASP A 108 21.30 -8.32 7.71
CA ASP A 108 20.90 -8.67 6.34
C ASP A 108 20.87 -10.19 6.10
N VAL A 109 20.62 -10.96 7.17
CA VAL A 109 20.60 -12.42 7.13
C VAL A 109 19.27 -12.97 7.63
N VAL A 110 18.81 -14.06 7.01
CA VAL A 110 17.64 -14.84 7.44
C VAL A 110 17.97 -16.34 7.41
N PHE A 111 17.56 -17.07 8.44
CA PHE A 111 17.58 -18.53 8.43
C PHE A 111 16.38 -19.08 7.66
N ALA A 112 16.64 -19.99 6.72
CA ALA A 112 15.64 -20.69 5.92
C ALA A 112 15.47 -22.18 6.32
N SER A 113 16.34 -22.71 7.20
CA SER A 113 16.20 -24.04 7.78
C SER A 113 16.94 -24.16 9.12
N GLY A 114 16.68 -25.25 9.85
CA GLY A 114 17.16 -25.45 11.21
C GLY A 114 18.51 -26.17 11.37
N PRO A 115 19.02 -26.24 12.62
CA PRO A 115 20.37 -26.73 12.94
C PRO A 115 20.67 -28.14 12.40
N LYS A 116 19.67 -29.03 12.42
CA LYS A 116 19.82 -30.42 11.95
C LYS A 116 20.23 -30.48 10.47
N GLU A 117 19.61 -29.67 9.61
CA GLU A 117 19.94 -29.64 8.18
C GLU A 117 21.31 -28.98 7.96
N LEU A 118 21.59 -27.89 8.70
CA LEU A 118 22.87 -27.19 8.67
C LEU A 118 24.03 -28.14 8.97
N LEU A 119 23.97 -28.84 10.11
CA LEU A 119 25.03 -29.74 10.57
C LEU A 119 25.20 -30.93 9.62
N LYS A 120 24.11 -31.50 9.11
CA LYS A 120 24.16 -32.57 8.10
C LYS A 120 24.92 -32.11 6.86
N LYS A 121 24.62 -30.91 6.33
CA LYS A 121 25.28 -30.36 5.15
C LYS A 121 26.74 -29.99 5.42
N PHE A 122 27.04 -29.50 6.62
CA PHE A 122 28.42 -29.25 7.05
C PHE A 122 29.25 -30.55 7.11
N GLN A 123 28.70 -31.64 7.66
CA GLN A 123 29.37 -32.95 7.63
C GLN A 123 29.61 -33.46 6.20
N GLN A 124 28.62 -33.29 5.31
CA GLN A 124 28.73 -33.66 3.90
C GLN A 124 29.79 -32.87 3.14
N ALA A 125 30.15 -31.67 3.59
CA ALA A 125 31.24 -30.90 3.00
C ALA A 125 32.61 -31.55 3.24
N GLN A 126 32.74 -32.43 4.25
CA GLN A 126 33.98 -33.16 4.59
C GLN A 126 35.21 -32.27 4.86
N HIS A 127 34.98 -31.05 5.35
CA HIS A 127 36.03 -30.10 5.74
C HIS A 127 35.82 -29.64 7.18
N LYS A 128 36.83 -29.02 7.79
CA LYS A 128 36.75 -28.54 9.18
C LYS A 128 36.22 -27.12 9.28
N VAL A 129 36.40 -26.32 8.23
CA VAL A 129 35.84 -24.98 8.08
C VAL A 129 35.24 -24.84 6.68
N VAL A 130 34.00 -24.38 6.59
CA VAL A 130 33.30 -24.10 5.34
C VAL A 130 32.86 -22.64 5.35
N PHE A 131 33.40 -21.84 4.44
CA PHE A 131 32.95 -20.48 4.20
C PHE A 131 31.80 -20.43 3.21
N SER A 132 30.99 -19.39 3.30
CA SER A 132 30.12 -18.98 2.19
C SER A 132 30.95 -18.67 0.95
N SER A 133 30.30 -18.69 -0.21
CA SER A 133 30.94 -18.44 -1.50
C SER A 133 30.22 -17.32 -2.26
N GLU A 134 30.96 -16.58 -3.06
CA GLU A 134 30.46 -15.46 -3.86
C GLU A 134 30.92 -15.61 -5.33
N SER A 135 30.10 -15.09 -6.25
CA SER A 135 30.41 -15.04 -7.68
C SER A 135 31.34 -13.87 -8.03
N LEU A 136 31.34 -12.82 -7.22
CA LEU A 136 32.15 -11.62 -7.40
C LEU A 136 33.34 -11.61 -6.44
N ILE A 137 34.53 -11.28 -6.94
CA ILE A 137 35.70 -11.07 -6.10
C ILE A 137 35.68 -9.67 -5.47
N TRP A 138 35.86 -9.62 -4.15
CA TRP A 138 35.92 -8.39 -3.36
C TRP A 138 36.79 -8.60 -2.11
N PRO A 139 37.52 -7.59 -1.61
CA PRO A 139 37.66 -6.24 -2.17
C PRO A 139 38.75 -6.12 -3.26
N ASP A 140 39.70 -7.06 -3.33
CA ASP A 140 40.88 -6.93 -4.20
C ASP A 140 40.82 -7.89 -5.40
N ARG A 141 40.49 -7.33 -6.57
CA ARG A 141 40.45 -8.06 -7.85
C ARG A 141 41.78 -8.67 -8.26
N HIS A 142 42.93 -8.13 -7.81
CA HIS A 142 44.24 -8.65 -8.17
C HIS A 142 44.54 -10.03 -7.56
N LEU A 143 43.70 -10.51 -6.63
CA LEU A 143 43.83 -11.83 -6.02
C LEU A 143 43.09 -12.92 -6.81
N GLU A 144 42.44 -12.60 -7.93
CA GLU A 144 41.64 -13.55 -8.70
C GLU A 144 42.43 -14.79 -9.13
N ASP A 145 43.62 -14.60 -9.70
CA ASP A 145 44.47 -15.71 -10.16
C ASP A 145 45.00 -16.59 -9.03
N LYS A 146 45.05 -16.05 -7.79
CA LYS A 146 45.48 -16.79 -6.61
C LYS A 146 44.37 -17.67 -6.04
N HIS A 147 43.11 -17.46 -6.42
CA HIS A 147 42.00 -18.29 -5.98
C HIS A 147 42.02 -19.63 -6.71
N PRO A 148 41.86 -20.77 -6.00
CA PRO A 148 41.71 -22.07 -6.62
C PRO A 148 40.59 -22.07 -7.67
N HIS A 149 40.85 -22.65 -8.84
CA HIS A 149 39.81 -22.83 -9.84
C HIS A 149 38.78 -23.84 -9.38
N VAL A 150 37.51 -23.50 -9.58
CA VAL A 150 36.37 -24.34 -9.27
C VAL A 150 35.72 -24.73 -10.59
N ARG A 151 35.43 -26.03 -10.77
CA ARG A 151 34.81 -26.52 -12.02
C ARG A 151 33.36 -26.05 -12.17
N GLU A 152 32.66 -25.93 -11.05
CA GLU A 152 31.24 -25.60 -11.00
C GLU A 152 30.94 -24.94 -9.65
N GLY A 153 30.21 -23.83 -9.66
CA GLY A 153 29.88 -23.06 -8.47
C GLY A 153 30.65 -21.75 -8.33
N ASN A 154 30.26 -20.97 -7.33
CA ASN A 154 30.90 -19.73 -6.92
C ASN A 154 32.37 -19.95 -6.53
N ARG A 155 33.25 -19.06 -6.97
CA ARG A 155 34.72 -19.23 -6.85
C ARG A 155 35.31 -18.55 -5.62
N PHE A 156 34.75 -17.43 -5.20
CA PHE A 156 35.38 -16.53 -4.24
C PHE A 156 34.83 -16.76 -2.82
N LEU A 157 35.65 -16.50 -1.81
CA LEU A 157 35.25 -16.59 -0.41
C LEU A 157 34.22 -15.50 -0.08
N GLY A 158 33.29 -15.76 0.84
CA GLY A 158 32.47 -14.72 1.48
C GLY A 158 32.56 -14.80 3.01
N SER A 159 32.96 -13.71 3.66
CA SER A 159 33.21 -13.63 5.11
C SER A 159 31.94 -13.43 5.93
N GLY A 160 30.84 -13.04 5.29
CA GLY A 160 29.56 -12.80 5.96
C GLY A 160 28.95 -14.06 6.59
N GLY A 161 29.45 -15.26 6.26
CA GLY A 161 29.05 -16.49 6.92
C GLY A 161 30.08 -17.62 6.76
N PHE A 162 30.37 -18.32 7.85
CA PHE A 162 31.18 -19.54 7.84
C PHE A 162 30.87 -20.43 9.04
N ILE A 163 31.08 -21.73 8.87
CA ILE A 163 30.88 -22.74 9.91
C ILE A 163 32.12 -23.61 10.08
N GLY A 164 32.49 -23.93 11.31
CA GLY A 164 33.60 -24.84 11.57
C GLY A 164 33.72 -25.30 13.01
N TYR A 165 34.63 -26.24 13.25
CA TYR A 165 34.96 -26.69 14.60
C TYR A 165 35.72 -25.60 15.36
N LEU A 166 35.43 -25.44 16.66
CA LEU A 166 36.02 -24.40 17.50
C LEU A 166 37.57 -24.32 17.42
N PRO A 167 38.34 -25.42 17.49
CA PRO A 167 39.80 -25.35 17.37
C PRO A 167 40.25 -24.72 16.05
N ASN A 168 39.62 -25.12 14.94
CA ASN A 168 39.94 -24.63 13.61
C ASN A 168 39.55 -23.16 13.41
N ILE A 169 38.42 -22.73 13.98
CA ILE A 169 38.00 -21.33 13.94
C ILE A 169 38.90 -20.46 14.83
N ARG A 170 39.42 -20.97 15.96
CA ARG A 170 40.43 -20.27 16.76
C ARG A 170 41.74 -20.09 15.99
N GLU A 171 42.25 -21.14 15.33
CA GLU A 171 43.43 -21.05 14.47
C GLU A 171 43.20 -20.08 13.30
N LEU A 172 41.99 -20.04 12.74
CA LEU A 172 41.63 -19.13 11.65
C LEU A 172 41.74 -17.65 12.04
N VAL A 173 41.40 -17.27 13.27
CA VAL A 173 41.43 -15.86 13.72
C VAL A 173 42.64 -15.52 14.59
N SER A 174 43.51 -16.48 14.92
CA SER A 174 44.63 -16.28 15.86
C SER A 174 45.55 -15.15 15.43
N ASP A 175 45.80 -15.06 14.13
CA ASP A 175 46.75 -14.11 13.53
C ASP A 175 46.13 -12.73 13.28
N TRP A 176 44.88 -12.49 13.69
CA TRP A 176 44.29 -11.16 13.58
C TRP A 176 45.02 -10.18 14.51
N THR A 177 45.71 -9.22 13.89
CA THR A 177 46.35 -8.05 14.51
C THR A 177 45.93 -6.74 13.85
N GLY A 178 44.94 -6.78 12.95
CA GLY A 178 44.48 -5.62 12.18
C GLY A 178 43.62 -4.66 12.99
N GLU A 179 43.47 -3.45 12.46
CA GLU A 179 42.61 -2.42 13.04
C GLU A 179 41.12 -2.69 12.82
N ASP A 180 40.24 -2.09 13.63
CA ASP A 180 38.80 -2.28 13.54
C ASP A 180 38.24 -1.97 12.15
N ALA A 181 38.81 -0.97 11.47
CA ALA A 181 38.39 -0.52 10.14
C ALA A 181 38.96 -1.33 8.97
N GLU A 182 39.87 -2.29 9.22
CA GLU A 182 40.39 -3.15 8.16
C GLU A 182 39.35 -4.16 7.66
N SER A 183 39.54 -4.68 6.44
CA SER A 183 38.60 -5.61 5.82
C SER A 183 38.67 -7.01 6.43
N ASP A 184 37.57 -7.46 7.04
CA ASP A 184 37.39 -8.84 7.49
C ASP A 184 37.48 -9.83 6.31
N GLN A 185 36.81 -9.51 5.20
CA GLN A 185 36.85 -10.28 3.96
C GLN A 185 38.26 -10.47 3.43
N LEU A 186 39.05 -9.39 3.33
CA LEU A 186 40.41 -9.46 2.81
C LEU A 186 41.31 -10.32 3.70
N PHE A 187 41.13 -10.23 5.02
CA PHE A 187 41.85 -11.06 5.99
C PHE A 187 41.59 -12.54 5.76
N PHE A 188 40.32 -12.97 5.72
CA PHE A 188 39.99 -14.37 5.47
C PHE A 188 40.39 -14.83 4.06
N THR A 189 40.28 -13.95 3.06
CA THR A 189 40.72 -14.22 1.69
C THR A 189 42.21 -14.53 1.64
N LYS A 190 43.05 -13.72 2.30
CA LYS A 190 44.50 -13.94 2.37
C LYS A 190 44.86 -15.28 3.02
N ILE A 191 44.10 -15.72 4.04
CA ILE A 191 44.28 -17.04 4.65
C ILE A 191 43.87 -18.16 3.69
N TYR A 192 42.75 -17.99 2.98
CA TYR A 192 42.21 -19.01 2.06
C TYR A 192 43.10 -19.24 0.83
N ILE A 193 43.71 -18.19 0.28
CA ILE A 193 44.61 -18.31 -0.88
C ILE A 193 46.03 -18.76 -0.50
N ASP A 194 46.38 -18.81 0.79
CA ASP A 194 47.63 -19.39 1.27
C ASP A 194 47.48 -20.93 1.33
N PRO A 195 48.20 -21.70 0.48
CA PRO A 195 48.05 -23.15 0.43
C PRO A 195 48.42 -23.87 1.74
N ALA A 196 49.37 -23.32 2.50
CA ALA A 196 49.81 -23.92 3.76
C ALA A 196 48.75 -23.73 4.83
N LYS A 197 48.25 -22.50 5.00
CA LYS A 197 47.18 -22.20 5.98
C LYS A 197 45.87 -22.90 5.63
N LYS A 198 45.46 -22.86 4.35
CA LYS A 198 44.26 -23.55 3.86
C LYS A 198 44.28 -25.05 4.18
N LYS A 199 45.44 -25.70 4.00
CA LYS A 199 45.61 -27.12 4.28
C LYS A 199 45.66 -27.41 5.79
N SER A 200 46.36 -26.57 6.57
CA SER A 200 46.46 -26.71 8.04
C SER A 200 45.08 -26.63 8.70
N ILE A 201 44.35 -25.55 8.42
CA ILE A 201 43.04 -25.26 9.03
C ILE A 201 41.93 -26.12 8.40
N ASN A 202 42.17 -26.70 7.21
CA ASN A 202 41.23 -27.49 6.42
C ASN A 202 39.97 -26.71 6.03
N ILE A 203 40.21 -25.67 5.21
CA ILE A 203 39.21 -24.71 4.74
C ILE A 203 38.70 -25.07 3.33
N THR A 204 37.37 -24.99 3.15
CA THR A 204 36.71 -25.01 1.83
C THR A 204 35.65 -23.92 1.71
N LEU A 205 35.10 -23.76 0.51
CA LEU A 205 33.97 -22.88 0.21
C LEU A 205 32.72 -23.71 -0.10
N ASP A 206 31.54 -23.19 0.23
CA ASP A 206 30.25 -23.74 -0.17
C ASP A 206 29.92 -23.35 -1.62
N ASN A 207 30.67 -23.88 -2.59
CA ASN A 207 30.63 -23.41 -3.99
C ASN A 207 29.24 -23.50 -4.65
N LYS A 208 28.38 -24.42 -4.20
CA LYS A 208 27.03 -24.65 -4.77
C LYS A 208 25.89 -24.14 -3.88
N CYS A 209 26.19 -23.24 -2.96
CA CYS A 209 25.21 -22.59 -2.07
C CYS A 209 24.33 -23.58 -1.29
N ARG A 210 24.88 -24.70 -0.80
CA ARG A 210 24.10 -25.71 -0.06
C ARG A 210 23.75 -25.22 1.35
N LEU A 211 24.68 -24.52 1.99
CA LEU A 211 24.58 -23.94 3.33
C LEU A 211 24.20 -22.46 3.23
N PHE A 212 24.95 -21.69 2.44
CA PHE A 212 24.88 -20.23 2.38
C PHE A 212 24.48 -19.75 0.98
N GLN A 213 23.52 -18.83 0.90
CA GLN A 213 23.21 -18.10 -0.33
C GLN A 213 23.50 -16.61 -0.13
N ASN A 214 24.60 -16.16 -0.72
CA ASN A 214 24.86 -14.72 -0.89
C ASN A 214 24.07 -14.22 -2.11
N LEU A 215 23.38 -13.09 -1.98
CA LEU A 215 22.48 -12.57 -3.02
C LEU A 215 23.20 -11.70 -4.07
N HIS A 216 24.30 -11.03 -3.69
CA HIS A 216 25.02 -10.14 -4.61
C HIS A 216 25.65 -10.94 -5.76
N GLY A 217 25.20 -10.63 -6.99
CA GLY A 217 25.63 -11.35 -8.20
C GLY A 217 24.94 -12.70 -8.42
N ALA A 218 23.86 -13.00 -7.69
CA ALA A 218 23.09 -14.25 -7.81
C ALA A 218 21.57 -14.05 -7.71
N LEU A 219 21.06 -12.83 -7.92
CA LEU A 219 19.63 -12.54 -7.78
C LEU A 219 18.75 -13.36 -8.73
N ASP A 220 19.19 -13.53 -9.98
CA ASP A 220 18.47 -14.29 -11.01
C ASP A 220 18.48 -15.81 -10.75
N GLU A 221 19.28 -16.27 -9.78
CA GLU A 221 19.37 -17.68 -9.40
C GLU A 221 18.44 -18.05 -8.25
N VAL A 222 17.85 -17.07 -7.56
CA VAL A 222 17.14 -17.29 -6.30
C VAL A 222 15.65 -17.06 -6.46
N VAL A 223 14.86 -18.09 -6.17
CA VAL A 223 13.38 -18.02 -6.16
C VAL A 223 12.81 -18.45 -4.82
N LEU A 224 11.62 -17.95 -4.49
CA LEU A 224 10.84 -18.46 -3.36
C LEU A 224 10.30 -19.86 -3.69
N LYS A 225 10.56 -20.81 -2.80
CA LYS A 225 9.99 -22.15 -2.82
C LYS A 225 9.04 -22.29 -1.64
N PHE A 226 7.75 -22.37 -1.94
CA PHE A 226 6.71 -22.70 -0.98
C PHE A 226 6.72 -24.21 -0.72
N GLU A 227 6.78 -24.58 0.55
CA GLU A 227 6.65 -25.94 1.07
C GLU A 227 5.51 -25.96 2.09
N ASP A 228 5.04 -27.15 2.48
CA ASP A 228 4.00 -27.26 3.52
C ASP A 228 4.46 -26.54 4.81
N ALA A 229 3.72 -25.52 5.21
CA ALA A 229 3.93 -24.70 6.42
C ALA A 229 5.24 -23.87 6.48
N ARG A 230 6.00 -23.74 5.38
CA ARG A 230 7.19 -22.87 5.33
C ARG A 230 7.56 -22.42 3.91
N VAL A 231 8.34 -21.36 3.81
CA VAL A 231 8.93 -20.85 2.57
C VAL A 231 10.46 -20.86 2.69
N ARG A 232 11.13 -21.23 1.60
CA ARG A 232 12.59 -21.25 1.50
C ARG A 232 13.05 -20.50 0.26
N ALA A 233 14.32 -20.10 0.25
CA ALA A 233 15.01 -19.79 -0.99
C ALA A 233 15.42 -21.09 -1.69
N ARG A 234 15.30 -21.15 -3.01
CA ARG A 234 15.90 -22.18 -3.86
C ARG A 234 16.87 -21.51 -4.82
N ASN A 235 18.11 -22.00 -4.85
CA ASN A 235 19.04 -21.66 -5.93
C ASN A 235 18.71 -22.59 -7.12
N VAL A 236 18.21 -22.04 -8.22
CA VAL A 236 17.80 -22.81 -9.40
C VAL A 236 18.97 -23.25 -10.27
N LEU A 237 20.11 -22.55 -10.19
CA LEU A 237 21.31 -22.88 -10.96
C LEU A 237 21.95 -24.19 -10.46
N TYR A 238 22.04 -24.37 -9.14
CA TYR A 238 22.66 -25.55 -8.53
C TYR A 238 21.65 -26.57 -7.98
N ASP A 239 20.36 -26.27 -8.11
CA ASP A 239 19.26 -27.01 -7.51
C ASP A 239 19.45 -27.27 -6.00
N THR A 240 19.76 -26.21 -5.26
CA THR A 240 19.99 -26.29 -3.82
C THR A 240 18.94 -25.51 -3.04
N LEU A 241 18.73 -25.94 -1.80
CA LEU A 241 17.93 -25.23 -0.80
C LEU A 241 18.87 -24.71 0.28
N PRO A 242 19.38 -23.48 0.19
CA PRO A 242 20.24 -22.89 1.21
C PRO A 242 19.60 -22.98 2.60
N VAL A 243 20.43 -23.07 3.63
CA VAL A 243 19.98 -22.99 5.03
C VAL A 243 19.92 -21.54 5.49
N ILE A 244 20.74 -20.69 4.89
CA ILE A 244 20.97 -19.31 5.26
C ILE A 244 20.94 -18.47 3.99
N VAL A 245 20.24 -17.34 4.03
CA VAL A 245 20.23 -16.35 2.96
C VAL A 245 20.84 -15.06 3.48
N HIS A 246 21.78 -14.49 2.74
CA HIS A 246 22.55 -13.31 3.09
C HIS A 246 22.43 -12.26 1.99
N GLY A 247 21.79 -11.14 2.31
CA GLY A 247 21.64 -9.97 1.45
C GLY A 247 22.89 -9.11 1.38
N ASN A 248 24.04 -9.69 1.07
CA ASN A 248 25.32 -8.98 1.01
C ASN A 248 25.32 -7.84 -0.05
N GLY A 249 26.18 -6.85 0.15
CA GLY A 249 26.31 -5.72 -0.78
C GLY A 249 24.98 -4.96 -1.01
N PRO A 250 24.64 -4.59 -2.26
CA PRO A 250 23.47 -3.78 -2.60
C PRO A 250 22.14 -4.56 -2.62
N THR A 251 22.05 -5.74 -2.00
CA THR A 251 20.87 -6.63 -2.10
C THR A 251 19.97 -6.59 -0.85
N LYS A 252 20.06 -5.52 -0.06
CA LYS A 252 19.28 -5.33 1.19
C LYS A 252 17.77 -5.36 0.94
N LEU A 253 17.31 -4.83 -0.19
CA LEU A 253 15.89 -4.81 -0.53
C LEU A 253 15.39 -6.18 -0.96
N GLN A 254 16.23 -6.97 -1.64
CA GLN A 254 15.87 -8.34 -2.01
C GLN A 254 15.76 -9.24 -0.78
N ILE A 255 16.63 -9.10 0.22
CA ILE A 255 16.46 -9.83 1.48
C ILE A 255 15.24 -9.34 2.29
N ASN A 256 14.83 -8.07 2.16
CA ASN A 256 13.57 -7.59 2.72
C ASN A 256 12.37 -8.28 2.07
N TYR A 257 12.35 -8.37 0.73
CA TYR A 257 11.33 -9.13 -0.01
C TYR A 257 11.29 -10.60 0.42
N LEU A 258 12.43 -11.30 0.41
CA LEU A 258 12.48 -12.70 0.83
C LEU A 258 12.07 -12.90 2.31
N GLY A 259 12.42 -11.95 3.17
CA GLY A 259 12.07 -11.95 4.59
C GLY A 259 10.58 -11.80 4.88
N ASN A 260 9.78 -11.28 3.94
CA ASN A 260 8.31 -11.25 4.05
C ASN A 260 7.70 -12.67 3.98
N TYR A 261 8.48 -13.68 3.59
CA TYR A 261 8.02 -15.05 3.42
C TYR A 261 8.83 -16.05 4.27
N ILE A 262 10.15 -15.96 4.24
CA ILE A 262 11.06 -16.92 4.85
C ILE A 262 11.22 -16.65 6.37
N PRO A 263 11.17 -17.68 7.23
CA PRO A 263 10.89 -19.07 6.90
C PRO A 263 9.39 -19.40 6.88
N ASN A 264 8.56 -18.66 7.59
CA ASN A 264 7.12 -18.90 7.64
C ASN A 264 6.32 -17.61 7.89
N THR A 265 6.93 -16.45 7.64
CA THR A 265 6.33 -15.12 7.86
C THR A 265 4.99 -15.02 7.14
N TRP A 266 4.92 -15.54 5.92
CA TRP A 266 3.70 -15.68 5.13
C TRP A 266 3.72 -16.99 4.34
N THR A 267 2.64 -17.78 4.41
CA THR A 267 2.44 -19.01 3.61
C THR A 267 1.03 -19.04 3.00
N PHE A 268 0.79 -19.92 2.02
CA PHE A 268 -0.55 -20.09 1.45
C PHE A 268 -1.53 -20.75 2.44
N GLU A 269 -1.02 -21.55 3.37
CA GLU A 269 -1.81 -22.32 4.32
C GLU A 269 -2.19 -21.52 5.56
N THR A 270 -1.24 -20.73 6.08
CA THR A 270 -1.42 -19.99 7.35
C THR A 270 -1.65 -18.50 7.16
N GLY A 271 -1.45 -17.97 5.96
CA GLY A 271 -1.35 -16.53 5.74
C GLY A 271 -0.17 -15.94 6.52
N CYS A 272 -0.30 -14.68 6.94
CA CYS A 272 0.73 -14.00 7.72
C CYS A 272 0.76 -14.46 9.18
N THR A 273 1.86 -15.10 9.61
CA THR A 273 1.98 -15.58 10.99
C THR A 273 2.45 -14.52 11.98
N VAL A 274 3.11 -13.46 11.48
CA VAL A 274 3.72 -12.41 12.32
C VAL A 274 2.87 -11.16 12.44
N CYS A 275 1.77 -11.06 11.68
CA CYS A 275 0.92 -9.86 11.63
C CYS A 275 0.17 -9.57 12.95
N HIS A 276 0.24 -10.50 13.89
CA HIS A 276 -0.34 -10.39 15.23
C HIS A 276 0.73 -10.52 16.34
N ASP A 277 2.01 -10.51 15.97
CA ASP A 277 3.12 -10.53 16.92
C ASP A 277 3.43 -9.11 17.40
N ASP A 278 3.85 -8.97 18.66
CA ASP A 278 4.28 -7.71 19.28
C ASP A 278 3.30 -6.53 19.12
N LEU A 279 2.00 -6.84 19.04
CA LEU A 279 0.96 -5.82 18.98
C LEU A 279 0.96 -4.96 20.25
N HIS A 280 0.62 -3.69 20.08
CA HIS A 280 0.40 -2.74 21.16
C HIS A 280 -1.11 -2.53 21.38
N PRO A 281 -1.83 -3.43 22.08
CA PRO A 281 -3.29 -3.40 22.14
C PRO A 281 -3.81 -2.15 22.84
N LEU A 282 -4.52 -1.29 22.11
CA LEU A 282 -5.14 -0.09 22.67
C LEU A 282 -6.35 -0.43 23.53
N THR A 283 -6.96 -1.59 23.32
CA THR A 283 -8.08 -2.11 24.13
C THR A 283 -7.71 -2.34 25.60
N ALA A 284 -6.42 -2.49 25.92
CA ALA A 284 -5.93 -2.62 27.29
C ALA A 284 -5.78 -1.26 28.01
N LEU A 285 -5.82 -0.15 27.27
CA LEU A 285 -5.65 1.21 27.78
C LEU A 285 -7.00 1.91 27.90
N LYS A 286 -7.10 2.86 28.82
CA LYS A 286 -8.22 3.82 28.80
C LYS A 286 -8.00 4.82 27.67
N GLU A 287 -9.06 5.36 27.09
CA GLU A 287 -8.96 6.36 26.01
C GLU A 287 -8.13 7.60 26.41
N SER A 288 -8.13 7.97 27.69
CA SER A 288 -7.28 9.05 28.21
C SER A 288 -5.77 8.76 28.19
N GLU A 289 -5.41 7.48 28.10
CA GLU A 289 -4.03 6.96 28.12
C GLU A 289 -3.55 6.57 26.72
N TYR A 290 -4.39 6.73 25.68
CA TYR A 290 -4.00 6.43 24.31
C TYR A 290 -2.80 7.28 23.87
N PRO A 291 -1.90 6.78 23.02
CA PRO A 291 -0.76 7.55 22.53
C PRO A 291 -1.17 8.89 21.92
N LEU A 292 -0.39 9.94 22.15
CA LEU A 292 -0.65 11.22 21.51
C LEU A 292 -0.19 11.18 20.04
N VAL A 293 -1.07 11.59 19.13
CA VAL A 293 -0.78 11.58 17.69
C VAL A 293 -0.83 12.99 17.12
N VAL A 294 0.23 13.38 16.42
CA VAL A 294 0.23 14.56 15.54
C VAL A 294 -0.18 14.10 14.14
N ILE A 295 -1.29 14.62 13.62
CA ILE A 295 -1.75 14.38 12.26
C ILE A 295 -1.32 15.55 11.38
N GLY A 296 -0.41 15.29 10.45
CA GLY A 296 0.00 16.23 9.41
C GLY A 296 -0.86 16.06 8.16
N ILE A 297 -1.66 17.06 7.83
CA ILE A 297 -2.56 17.06 6.67
C ILE A 297 -1.96 17.95 5.58
N PHE A 298 -1.77 17.43 4.37
CA PHE A 298 -1.11 18.16 3.28
C PHE A 298 -2.04 18.40 2.10
N ILE A 299 -2.29 19.69 1.80
CA ILE A 299 -3.09 20.17 0.65
C ILE A 299 -2.14 20.90 -0.29
N GLN A 300 -1.59 20.18 -1.27
CA GLN A 300 -0.55 20.67 -2.18
C GLN A 300 -1.06 21.02 -3.59
N GLN A 301 -2.28 20.63 -3.92
CA GLN A 301 -2.90 20.86 -5.23
C GLN A 301 -4.43 20.87 -5.10
N PRO A 302 -5.15 21.50 -6.03
CA PRO A 302 -6.61 21.44 -6.06
C PRO A 302 -7.09 19.98 -6.08
N SER A 303 -7.80 19.57 -5.03
CA SER A 303 -8.30 18.21 -4.87
C SER A 303 -9.82 18.18 -4.71
N PRO A 304 -10.50 17.14 -5.23
CA PRO A 304 -11.94 17.01 -5.08
C PRO A 304 -12.32 16.54 -3.66
N PHE A 305 -13.58 16.80 -3.27
CA PHE A 305 -14.21 16.29 -2.04
C PHE A 305 -13.51 16.66 -0.73
N VAL A 306 -12.88 17.85 -0.65
CA VAL A 306 -12.16 18.33 0.55
C VAL A 306 -13.06 18.40 1.79
N THR A 307 -14.30 18.86 1.65
CA THR A 307 -15.27 18.84 2.76
C THR A 307 -15.51 17.42 3.27
N VAL A 308 -15.64 16.45 2.37
CA VAL A 308 -15.86 15.03 2.71
C VAL A 308 -14.62 14.43 3.37
N PHE A 309 -13.41 14.87 2.99
CA PHE A 309 -12.18 14.48 3.69
C PHE A 309 -12.24 14.87 5.16
N PHE A 310 -12.62 16.11 5.47
CA PHE A 310 -12.74 16.57 6.85
C PHE A 310 -13.88 15.88 7.62
N GLU A 311 -15.01 15.60 6.97
CA GLU A 311 -16.08 14.78 7.55
C GLU A 311 -15.56 13.37 7.96
N ARG A 312 -14.71 12.75 7.14
CA ARG A 312 -14.08 11.46 7.47
C ARG A 312 -13.04 11.57 8.59
N LEU A 313 -12.26 12.64 8.63
CA LEU A 313 -11.30 12.90 9.72
C LEU A 313 -12.01 12.98 11.08
N LEU A 314 -13.19 13.60 11.13
CA LEU A 314 -14.03 13.65 12.34
C LEU A 314 -14.53 12.27 12.74
N LYS A 315 -14.86 11.41 11.78
CA LYS A 315 -15.35 10.05 12.02
C LYS A 315 -14.27 9.06 12.46
N LEU A 316 -12.97 9.38 12.33
CA LEU A 316 -11.91 8.50 12.84
C LEU A 316 -12.15 8.16 14.31
N GLN A 317 -12.21 6.86 14.62
CA GLN A 317 -12.48 6.31 15.94
C GLN A 317 -11.24 6.42 16.83
N TYR A 318 -10.83 7.65 17.16
CA TYR A 318 -9.74 7.95 18.08
C TYR A 318 -10.10 9.20 18.90
N PRO A 319 -9.78 9.26 20.21
CA PRO A 319 -10.13 10.40 21.06
C PRO A 319 -9.54 11.69 20.51
N LYS A 320 -10.38 12.68 20.15
CA LYS A 320 -9.92 13.93 19.51
C LYS A 320 -8.98 14.74 20.40
N ASN A 321 -9.18 14.68 21.73
CA ASN A 321 -8.29 15.27 22.73
C ASN A 321 -6.91 14.56 22.86
N ARG A 322 -6.70 13.44 22.15
CA ARG A 322 -5.40 12.77 21.98
C ARG A 322 -4.83 12.95 20.56
N LEU A 323 -5.36 13.92 19.82
CA LEU A 323 -4.91 14.27 18.47
C LEU A 323 -4.54 15.76 18.42
N LYS A 324 -3.40 16.05 17.78
CA LYS A 324 -3.02 17.40 17.35
C LYS A 324 -3.09 17.46 15.83
N LEU A 325 -3.77 18.45 15.27
CA LEU A 325 -3.87 18.65 13.82
C LEU A 325 -2.93 19.75 13.36
N VAL A 326 -2.15 19.44 12.33
CA VAL A 326 -1.37 20.44 11.60
C VAL A 326 -1.77 20.35 10.13
N ILE A 327 -2.57 21.30 9.69
CA ILE A 327 -3.03 21.40 8.29
C ILE A 327 -2.04 22.31 7.58
N HIS A 328 -1.33 21.76 6.61
CA HIS A 328 -0.53 22.54 5.69
C HIS A 328 -1.28 22.66 4.36
N SER A 329 -1.50 23.89 3.91
CA SER A 329 -2.18 24.17 2.64
C SER A 329 -1.43 25.23 1.85
N GLN A 330 -1.17 24.93 0.57
CA GLN A 330 -0.73 25.92 -0.43
C GLN A 330 -1.88 26.34 -1.36
N GLU A 331 -3.06 25.75 -1.19
CA GLU A 331 -4.18 25.89 -2.11
C GLU A 331 -5.23 26.84 -1.57
N ALA A 332 -5.15 28.10 -1.99
CA ALA A 332 -6.10 29.15 -1.61
C ALA A 332 -7.55 28.79 -1.97
N HIS A 333 -7.76 27.99 -3.03
CA HIS A 333 -9.08 27.50 -3.41
C HIS A 333 -9.78 26.72 -2.28
N HIS A 334 -9.02 26.05 -1.42
CA HIS A 334 -9.54 25.22 -0.32
C HIS A 334 -9.55 25.94 1.03
N GLU A 335 -9.15 27.22 1.08
CA GLU A 335 -9.15 28.02 2.32
C GLU A 335 -10.52 28.09 3.01
N PRO A 336 -11.66 28.28 2.30
CA PRO A 336 -12.97 28.31 2.95
C PRO A 336 -13.32 27.00 3.69
N GLN A 337 -13.05 25.85 3.06
CA GLN A 337 -13.33 24.53 3.62
C GLN A 337 -12.45 24.25 4.85
N VAL A 338 -11.16 24.60 4.77
CA VAL A 338 -10.22 24.46 5.89
C VAL A 338 -10.61 25.36 7.05
N SER A 339 -10.97 26.62 6.77
CA SER A 339 -11.34 27.61 7.78
C SER A 339 -12.62 27.22 8.50
N SER A 340 -13.66 26.81 7.76
CA SER A 340 -14.90 26.30 8.35
C SER A 340 -14.64 25.08 9.24
N PHE A 341 -13.84 24.12 8.78
CA PHE A 341 -13.50 22.95 9.60
C PHE A 341 -12.81 23.33 10.92
N LEU A 342 -11.81 24.22 10.87
CA LEU A 342 -11.08 24.66 12.06
C LEU A 342 -11.98 25.46 13.02
N GLN A 343 -12.87 26.31 12.48
CA GLN A 343 -13.82 27.08 13.27
C GLN A 343 -14.83 26.17 13.99
N ASP A 344 -15.40 25.22 13.27
CA ASP A 344 -16.51 24.39 13.78
C ASP A 344 -16.01 23.25 14.67
N HIS A 345 -14.83 22.69 14.37
CA HIS A 345 -14.36 21.46 15.00
C HIS A 345 -12.94 21.52 15.58
N GLY A 346 -12.18 22.59 15.34
CA GLY A 346 -10.79 22.69 15.81
C GLY A 346 -10.65 22.54 17.33
N SER A 347 -11.64 23.03 18.09
CA SER A 347 -11.67 22.95 19.56
C SER A 347 -11.87 21.53 20.13
N LEU A 348 -12.27 20.56 19.31
CA LEU A 348 -12.37 19.15 19.71
C LEU A 348 -11.01 18.49 19.87
N TYR A 349 -9.99 19.02 19.18
CA TYR A 349 -8.64 18.49 19.15
C TYR A 349 -7.79 19.11 20.26
N GLN A 350 -6.71 18.45 20.67
CA GLN A 350 -5.81 19.00 21.69
C GLN A 350 -5.12 20.29 21.19
N ASP A 351 -4.81 20.32 19.90
CA ASP A 351 -4.30 21.47 19.16
C ASP A 351 -4.73 21.32 17.69
N ALA A 352 -5.06 22.42 17.02
CA ALA A 352 -5.39 22.42 15.61
C ALA A 352 -4.93 23.74 14.98
N ARG A 353 -4.04 23.65 13.98
CA ARG A 353 -3.47 24.85 13.34
C ARG A 353 -3.31 24.69 11.83
N LEU A 354 -3.41 25.83 11.14
CA LEU A 354 -3.13 25.99 9.72
C LEU A 354 -1.71 26.55 9.54
N VAL A 355 -0.97 26.02 8.57
CA VAL A 355 0.35 26.47 8.15
C VAL A 355 0.35 26.72 6.65
N THR A 356 0.73 27.92 6.21
CA THR A 356 0.70 28.34 4.80
C THR A 356 2.09 28.68 4.23
N ASP A 357 3.06 29.01 5.09
CA ASP A 357 4.26 29.76 4.68
C ASP A 357 5.45 28.90 4.22
N THR A 358 5.20 27.71 3.69
CA THR A 358 6.28 26.80 3.23
C THR A 358 5.86 25.98 2.01
N ASP A 359 6.79 25.79 1.07
CA ASP A 359 6.57 25.03 -0.16
C ASP A 359 6.88 23.51 0.01
N GLY A 360 6.38 22.68 -0.91
CA GLY A 360 6.29 21.20 -0.89
C GLY A 360 7.12 20.43 0.15
N ALA A 361 8.40 20.18 -0.12
CA ALA A 361 9.26 19.37 0.76
C ALA A 361 9.54 20.04 2.11
N ALA A 362 9.68 21.38 2.12
CA ALA A 362 9.95 22.15 3.32
C ALA A 362 8.78 22.07 4.29
N SER A 363 7.54 22.03 3.79
CA SER A 363 6.36 21.90 4.65
C SER A 363 6.27 20.52 5.31
N ARG A 364 6.54 19.43 4.58
CA ARG A 364 6.60 18.09 5.18
C ARG A 364 7.69 18.02 6.25
N ASN A 365 8.88 18.55 5.99
CA ASN A 365 9.96 18.62 6.99
C ASN A 365 9.53 19.40 8.24
N LEU A 366 8.92 20.59 8.05
CA LEU A 366 8.44 21.43 9.14
C LEU A 366 7.43 20.69 10.03
N VAL A 367 6.43 20.05 9.42
CA VAL A 367 5.36 19.38 10.15
C VAL A 367 5.87 18.12 10.86
N PHE A 368 6.81 17.38 10.27
CA PHE A 368 7.52 16.28 10.94
C PHE A 368 8.32 16.78 12.16
N ASP A 369 9.00 17.91 12.00
CA ASP A 369 9.80 18.54 13.06
C ASP A 369 8.95 18.92 14.28
N MET A 370 7.67 19.26 14.07
CA MET A 370 6.75 19.60 15.15
C MET A 370 6.49 18.40 16.07
N CYS A 371 6.30 17.20 15.53
CA CYS A 371 6.22 15.98 16.36
C CYS A 371 7.60 15.60 16.92
N ARG A 372 8.68 15.76 16.15
CA ARG A 372 10.04 15.46 16.63
C ARG A 372 10.42 16.27 17.86
N LYS A 373 10.05 17.56 17.91
CA LYS A 373 10.34 18.50 19.01
C LYS A 373 9.36 18.39 20.18
N ASP A 374 8.21 17.77 19.95
CA ASP A 374 7.20 17.55 20.98
C ASP A 374 7.48 16.24 21.72
N GLU A 375 7.96 16.34 22.96
CA GLU A 375 8.29 15.17 23.79
C GLU A 375 7.05 14.32 24.11
N ASP A 376 5.86 14.91 24.09
CA ASP A 376 4.60 14.19 24.31
C ASP A 376 4.14 13.47 23.04
N CYS A 377 4.68 13.78 21.85
CA CYS A 377 4.28 13.12 20.61
C CYS A 377 4.79 11.67 20.59
N ASP A 378 3.87 10.71 20.51
CA ASP A 378 4.19 9.28 20.39
C ASP A 378 4.22 8.83 18.93
N TYR A 379 3.32 9.38 18.11
CA TYR A 379 3.19 9.04 16.69
C TYR A 379 2.94 10.27 15.81
N PHE A 380 3.51 10.23 14.62
CA PHE A 380 3.20 11.15 13.53
C PHE A 380 2.39 10.43 12.46
N PHE A 381 1.20 10.93 12.13
CA PHE A 381 0.35 10.40 11.08
C PHE A 381 0.31 11.37 9.89
N SER A 382 1.00 11.02 8.80
CA SER A 382 1.01 11.77 7.55
C SER A 382 -0.25 11.44 6.74
N LEU A 383 -0.96 12.46 6.26
CA LEU A 383 -2.19 12.28 5.49
C LEU A 383 -2.32 13.34 4.37
N ASP A 384 -2.21 12.90 3.12
CA ASP A 384 -2.46 13.76 1.96
C ASP A 384 -3.98 13.91 1.72
N ILE A 385 -4.39 15.07 1.20
CA ILE A 385 -5.81 15.43 1.03
C ILE A 385 -6.59 14.50 0.09
N GLU A 386 -5.92 13.87 -0.87
CA GLU A 386 -6.49 12.94 -1.85
C GLU A 386 -6.77 11.53 -1.27
N VAL A 387 -6.44 11.30 0.00
CA VAL A 387 -6.66 10.02 0.67
C VAL A 387 -8.09 9.90 1.18
N VAL A 388 -8.77 8.83 0.81
CA VAL A 388 -10.12 8.49 1.29
C VAL A 388 -10.00 7.36 2.30
N LEU A 389 -9.92 7.70 3.59
CA LEU A 389 -9.98 6.71 4.67
C LEU A 389 -11.43 6.32 4.95
N LYS A 390 -11.84 5.16 4.43
CA LYS A 390 -13.17 4.58 4.68
C LYS A 390 -13.26 3.87 6.02
N ASN A 391 -12.16 3.26 6.45
CA ASN A 391 -12.11 2.54 7.70
C ASN A 391 -11.84 3.53 8.84
N GLU A 392 -12.87 3.78 9.66
CA GLU A 392 -12.77 4.73 10.77
C GLU A 392 -11.77 4.29 11.86
N ASN A 393 -11.41 3.00 11.91
CA ASN A 393 -10.42 2.46 12.85
C ASN A 393 -8.98 2.47 12.32
N THR A 394 -8.72 3.05 11.15
CA THR A 394 -7.39 3.04 10.50
C THR A 394 -6.27 3.42 11.47
N LEU A 395 -6.41 4.54 12.19
CA LEU A 395 -5.36 5.02 13.09
C LEU A 395 -5.10 4.05 14.26
N LYS A 396 -6.15 3.50 14.87
CA LYS A 396 -6.03 2.48 15.92
C LYS A 396 -5.27 1.26 15.40
N ILE A 397 -5.69 0.72 14.27
CA ILE A 397 -5.09 -0.47 13.65
C ILE A 397 -3.59 -0.25 13.40
N LEU A 398 -3.20 0.90 12.83
CA LEU A 398 -1.80 1.20 12.53
C LEU A 398 -0.94 1.37 13.79
N ILE A 399 -1.47 1.98 14.85
CA ILE A 399 -0.78 2.12 16.14
C ILE A 399 -0.59 0.74 16.79
N GLU A 400 -1.64 -0.08 16.80
CA GLU A 400 -1.61 -1.42 17.37
C GLU A 400 -0.59 -2.34 16.71
N GLN A 401 -0.24 -2.11 15.44
CA GLN A 401 0.81 -2.86 14.73
C GLN A 401 2.21 -2.65 15.29
N ASN A 402 2.45 -1.58 16.06
CA ASN A 402 3.71 -1.35 16.77
C ASN A 402 4.97 -1.31 15.85
N LEU A 403 4.81 -0.85 14.60
CA LEU A 403 5.88 -0.79 13.60
C LEU A 403 6.57 0.59 13.57
N PRO A 404 7.83 0.68 13.11
CA PRO A 404 8.54 1.97 13.01
C PRO A 404 7.89 2.93 12.02
N ILE A 405 7.57 2.45 10.81
CA ILE A 405 6.85 3.17 9.76
C ILE A 405 5.85 2.21 9.13
N VAL A 406 4.56 2.54 9.13
CA VAL A 406 3.51 1.68 8.54
C VAL A 406 2.46 2.48 7.78
N ALA A 407 2.17 2.05 6.56
CA ALA A 407 1.12 2.58 5.71
C ALA A 407 -0.09 1.63 5.66
N PRO A 408 -1.33 2.13 5.73
CA PRO A 408 -2.48 1.36 5.28
C PRO A 408 -2.43 1.25 3.75
N MET A 409 -2.62 0.06 3.20
CA MET A 409 -2.68 -0.12 1.75
C MET A 409 -3.95 0.55 1.22
N ILE A 410 -3.77 1.52 0.32
CA ILE A 410 -4.85 2.17 -0.40
C ILE A 410 -4.52 2.21 -1.90
N THR A 411 -5.56 2.07 -2.72
CA THR A 411 -5.45 1.97 -4.18
C THR A 411 -6.31 3.02 -4.87
N ARG A 412 -5.96 3.39 -6.11
CA ARG A 412 -6.94 4.04 -7.00
C ARG A 412 -7.99 3.02 -7.40
N ASP A 413 -9.25 3.41 -7.38
CA ASP A 413 -10.35 2.51 -7.70
C ASP A 413 -10.21 1.94 -9.12
N GLY A 414 -10.50 0.65 -9.28
CA GLY A 414 -10.37 -0.07 -10.55
C GLY A 414 -8.94 -0.16 -11.12
N ARG A 415 -7.90 0.27 -10.40
CA ARG A 415 -6.51 0.30 -10.88
C ARG A 415 -5.55 -0.41 -9.92
N LEU A 416 -4.38 -0.79 -10.44
CA LEU A 416 -3.29 -1.36 -9.63
C LEU A 416 -2.42 -0.29 -8.95
N TRP A 417 -2.61 0.99 -9.26
CA TRP A 417 -1.82 2.06 -8.67
C TRP A 417 -2.18 2.21 -7.18
N SER A 418 -1.16 2.20 -6.32
CA SER A 418 -1.30 2.19 -4.87
C SER A 418 -0.24 3.07 -4.20
N ASN A 419 -0.37 3.30 -2.90
CA ASN A 419 0.53 4.13 -2.11
C ASN A 419 1.83 3.44 -1.64
N PHE A 420 2.24 2.35 -2.29
CA PHE A 420 3.50 1.67 -2.00
C PHE A 420 4.15 1.09 -3.27
N TRP A 421 5.46 0.86 -3.24
CA TRP A 421 6.17 0.10 -4.27
C TRP A 421 6.76 -1.16 -3.66
N GLY A 422 6.62 -2.30 -4.34
CA GLY A 422 7.19 -3.56 -3.87
C GLY A 422 8.68 -3.75 -4.22
N ALA A 423 9.19 -3.03 -5.23
CA ALA A 423 10.58 -3.10 -5.66
C ALA A 423 11.08 -1.74 -6.17
N LEU A 424 12.40 -1.61 -6.33
CA LEU A 424 13.05 -0.47 -6.96
C LEU A 424 13.87 -0.92 -8.17
N SER A 425 13.99 -0.04 -9.17
CA SER A 425 14.99 -0.17 -10.23
C SER A 425 16.40 0.07 -9.68
N ALA A 426 17.43 -0.20 -10.48
CA ALA A 426 18.82 0.08 -10.10
C ALA A 426 19.06 1.58 -9.79
N ASP A 427 18.31 2.47 -10.43
CA ASP A 427 18.37 3.93 -10.23
C ASP A 427 17.52 4.40 -9.03
N GLY A 428 16.88 3.48 -8.30
CA GLY A 428 16.06 3.80 -7.13
C GLY A 428 14.62 4.27 -7.44
N TYR A 429 14.17 4.13 -8.69
CA TYR A 429 12.80 4.45 -9.14
C TYR A 429 11.87 3.25 -9.05
N TYR A 430 10.60 3.44 -9.39
CA TYR A 430 9.58 2.39 -9.38
C TYR A 430 10.03 1.15 -10.17
N ALA A 431 9.92 -0.02 -9.52
CA ALA A 431 9.86 -1.31 -10.18
C ALA A 431 8.72 -2.14 -9.58
N ARG A 432 8.13 -2.99 -10.40
CA ARG A 432 7.08 -3.92 -9.94
C ARG A 432 7.74 -5.16 -9.33
N SER A 433 7.43 -5.47 -8.07
CA SER A 433 7.80 -6.75 -7.46
C SER A 433 6.92 -7.89 -7.98
N GLU A 434 7.42 -9.12 -7.87
CA GLU A 434 6.72 -10.33 -8.31
C GLU A 434 5.35 -10.50 -7.62
N ASP A 435 5.24 -10.10 -6.36
CA ASP A 435 4.06 -10.25 -5.51
C ASP A 435 3.13 -9.02 -5.48
N TYR A 436 3.50 -7.92 -6.14
CA TYR A 436 2.79 -6.64 -6.06
C TYR A 436 1.29 -6.78 -6.39
N VAL A 437 0.97 -7.45 -7.49
CA VAL A 437 -0.43 -7.62 -7.94
C VAL A 437 -1.21 -8.50 -6.96
N ASP A 438 -0.58 -9.51 -6.38
CA ASP A 438 -1.23 -10.40 -5.42
C ASP A 438 -1.54 -9.65 -4.11
N ILE A 439 -0.65 -8.76 -3.66
CA ILE A 439 -0.85 -7.91 -2.47
C ILE A 439 -1.98 -6.90 -2.73
N VAL A 440 -1.91 -6.16 -3.85
CA VAL A 440 -2.90 -5.12 -4.20
C VAL A 440 -4.31 -5.69 -4.36
N GLN A 441 -4.45 -6.89 -4.94
CA GLN A 441 -5.75 -7.54 -5.13
C GLN A 441 -6.24 -8.32 -3.89
N GLY A 442 -5.49 -8.32 -2.79
CA GLY A 442 -5.85 -9.07 -1.59
C GLY A 442 -5.74 -10.60 -1.74
N ARG A 443 -5.01 -11.10 -2.75
CA ARG A 443 -4.68 -12.53 -2.89
C ARG A 443 -3.63 -12.96 -1.86
N ARG A 444 -2.76 -12.05 -1.45
CA ARG A 444 -1.86 -12.20 -0.30
C ARG A 444 -2.15 -11.09 0.69
N VAL A 445 -2.68 -11.45 1.86
CA VAL A 445 -3.01 -10.51 2.94
C VAL A 445 -1.98 -10.63 4.06
N GLY A 446 -1.46 -9.49 4.52
CA GLY A 446 -0.38 -9.42 5.49
C GLY A 446 0.12 -8.00 5.77
N VAL A 447 1.31 -7.96 6.38
CA VAL A 447 2.08 -6.76 6.67
C VAL A 447 3.43 -6.94 6.00
N TRP A 448 3.74 -6.07 5.05
CA TRP A 448 4.80 -6.28 4.07
C TRP A 448 5.89 -5.25 4.25
N ASN A 449 7.13 -5.67 4.45
CA ASN A 449 8.29 -4.78 4.39
C ASN A 449 8.54 -4.38 2.93
N VAL A 450 8.41 -3.08 2.64
CA VAL A 450 8.43 -2.52 1.29
C VAL A 450 9.42 -1.36 1.20
N PRO A 451 10.06 -1.14 0.03
CA PRO A 451 11.04 -0.07 -0.13
C PRO A 451 10.46 1.35 -0.19
N TYR A 452 9.15 1.52 -0.41
CA TYR A 452 8.54 2.83 -0.60
C TYR A 452 7.09 2.83 -0.10
N VAL A 453 6.72 3.90 0.61
CA VAL A 453 5.35 4.23 1.03
C VAL A 453 5.10 5.72 0.80
N SER A 454 3.86 6.12 0.53
CA SER A 454 3.49 7.52 0.32
C SER A 454 2.05 7.80 0.72
N LYS A 455 1.61 9.06 0.59
CA LYS A 455 0.24 9.59 0.78
C LYS A 455 -0.36 9.47 2.19
N VAL A 456 -0.32 8.28 2.78
CA VAL A 456 -0.76 8.03 4.16
C VAL A 456 0.15 7.01 4.82
N PHE A 457 0.73 7.39 5.96
CA PHE A 457 1.56 6.50 6.76
C PHE A 457 1.73 7.05 8.18
N LEU A 458 1.92 6.12 9.12
CA LEU A 458 2.19 6.38 10.52
C LEU A 458 3.68 6.16 10.78
N VAL A 459 4.31 7.07 11.53
CA VAL A 459 5.71 6.98 11.95
C VAL A 459 5.76 7.07 13.48
N LYS A 460 6.51 6.17 14.12
CA LYS A 460 6.82 6.30 15.55
C LYS A 460 7.71 7.51 15.80
N ALA A 461 7.32 8.35 16.74
CA ALA A 461 8.05 9.57 17.06
C ALA A 461 9.45 9.27 17.63
N ASP A 462 9.63 8.16 18.34
CA ASP A 462 10.94 7.70 18.80
C ASP A 462 11.92 7.50 17.64
N VAL A 463 11.46 6.92 16.53
CA VAL A 463 12.27 6.73 15.31
C VAL A 463 12.66 8.08 14.71
N LEU A 464 11.75 9.06 14.71
CA LEU A 464 12.03 10.43 14.28
C LEU A 464 13.08 11.14 15.13
N ARG A 465 13.10 10.86 16.44
CA ARG A 465 14.02 11.48 17.41
C ARG A 465 15.39 10.79 17.47
N SER A 466 15.45 9.47 17.34
CA SER A 466 16.69 8.70 17.59
C SER A 466 17.46 8.31 16.33
N GLU A 467 16.78 7.98 15.23
CA GLU A 467 17.42 7.40 14.03
C GLU A 467 17.27 8.31 12.79
N LEU A 468 16.12 9.00 12.63
CA LEU A 468 15.85 9.95 11.54
C LEU A 468 16.07 11.41 11.96
N THR A 469 17.26 11.70 12.48
CA THR A 469 17.63 13.01 13.05
C THR A 469 17.94 14.10 12.02
N ASP A 470 17.94 13.78 10.72
CA ASP A 470 18.11 14.77 9.65
C ASP A 470 16.86 15.66 9.59
N ASN A 471 17.04 16.98 9.57
CA ASN A 471 15.95 17.94 9.51
C ASN A 471 15.33 18.04 8.11
N GLU A 472 16.02 17.57 7.08
CA GLU A 472 15.59 17.69 5.68
C GLU A 472 15.12 16.35 5.08
N LEU A 473 14.39 15.52 5.82
CA LEU A 473 13.99 14.17 5.39
C LEU A 473 13.31 14.11 4.01
N PHE A 474 12.57 15.14 3.63
CA PHE A 474 11.81 15.20 2.37
C PHE A 474 12.54 15.96 1.24
N THR A 475 13.76 16.46 1.48
CA THR A 475 14.50 17.28 0.51
C THR A 475 15.49 16.44 -0.28
N SER A 476 15.46 16.57 -1.62
CA SER A 476 16.43 16.01 -2.55
C SER A 476 16.50 16.86 -3.83
N HIS A 477 17.66 16.89 -4.48
CA HIS A 477 17.83 17.57 -5.77
C HIS A 477 17.36 16.73 -6.97
N ILE A 478 17.14 15.43 -6.77
CA ILE A 478 16.87 14.47 -7.86
C ILE A 478 15.57 13.69 -7.61
N LEU A 479 15.24 13.43 -6.34
CA LEU A 479 14.09 12.61 -5.96
C LEU A 479 12.91 13.50 -5.57
N ASP A 480 11.69 13.04 -5.83
CA ASP A 480 10.51 13.68 -5.24
C ASP A 480 10.50 13.54 -3.70
N PRO A 481 9.69 14.34 -2.99
CA PRO A 481 9.72 14.37 -1.53
C PRO A 481 9.48 13.03 -0.84
N ASP A 482 8.54 12.22 -1.34
CA ASP A 482 8.21 10.92 -0.74
C ASP A 482 9.32 9.90 -1.02
N MET A 483 9.90 9.94 -2.24
CA MET A 483 11.08 9.14 -2.57
C MET A 483 12.29 9.52 -1.72
N ALA A 484 12.50 10.82 -1.45
CA ALA A 484 13.59 11.32 -0.62
C ALA A 484 13.47 10.80 0.82
N PHE A 485 12.27 10.88 1.42
CA PHE A 485 11.99 10.34 2.75
C PHE A 485 12.25 8.83 2.81
N CYS A 486 11.66 8.07 1.88
CA CYS A 486 11.84 6.63 1.83
C CYS A 486 13.32 6.25 1.65
N HIS A 487 14.05 6.95 0.78
CA HIS A 487 15.48 6.73 0.57
C HIS A 487 16.30 6.98 1.84
N LYS A 488 16.05 8.09 2.55
CA LYS A 488 16.74 8.40 3.81
C LYS A 488 16.42 7.38 4.91
N ALA A 489 15.17 6.90 5.01
CA ALA A 489 14.80 5.82 5.92
C ALA A 489 15.55 4.51 5.62
N ARG A 490 15.61 4.11 4.34
CA ARG A 490 16.36 2.91 3.92
C ARG A 490 17.86 3.03 4.22
N ASN A 491 18.46 4.20 4.01
CA ASN A 491 19.88 4.44 4.31
C ASN A 491 20.21 4.36 5.80
N LYS A 492 19.22 4.55 6.68
CA LYS A 492 19.32 4.31 8.12
C LYS A 492 18.97 2.87 8.53
N GLY A 493 18.59 2.02 7.58
CA GLY A 493 18.21 0.63 7.85
C GLY A 493 16.87 0.48 8.55
N ILE A 494 16.00 1.50 8.47
CA ILE A 494 14.66 1.48 9.06
C ILE A 494 13.70 0.85 8.07
N PHE A 495 12.97 -0.16 8.50
CA PHE A 495 11.98 -0.83 7.65
C PHE A 495 10.71 0.01 7.54
N MET A 496 10.12 -0.01 6.35
CA MET A 496 8.83 0.59 6.06
C MET A 496 7.86 -0.52 5.71
N TYR A 497 6.65 -0.44 6.24
CA TYR A 497 5.66 -1.49 6.09
C TYR A 497 4.41 -0.98 5.40
N VAL A 498 3.76 -1.85 4.64
CA VAL A 498 2.38 -1.64 4.18
C VAL A 498 1.50 -2.77 4.72
N SER A 499 0.36 -2.43 5.31
CA SER A 499 -0.63 -3.39 5.78
C SER A 499 -1.81 -3.44 4.82
N ASN A 500 -2.15 -4.64 4.34
CA ASN A 500 -3.40 -4.90 3.64
C ASN A 500 -4.31 -5.87 4.41
N MET A 501 -4.08 -6.01 5.73
CA MET A 501 -4.87 -6.84 6.65
C MET A 501 -6.35 -6.41 6.72
N HIS A 502 -6.65 -5.16 6.38
CA HIS A 502 -8.00 -4.62 6.33
C HIS A 502 -8.20 -3.82 5.04
N SER A 503 -9.45 -3.63 4.63
CA SER A 503 -9.79 -2.57 3.70
C SER A 503 -9.74 -1.24 4.44
N PHE A 504 -8.84 -0.36 4.03
CA PHE A 504 -8.65 0.94 4.67
C PHE A 504 -9.33 2.09 3.92
N GLY A 505 -9.29 2.04 2.58
CA GLY A 505 -9.69 3.18 1.78
C GLY A 505 -9.19 3.12 0.34
N ARG A 506 -9.17 4.30 -0.29
CA ARG A 506 -8.76 4.50 -1.68
C ARG A 506 -8.07 5.86 -1.85
N ILE A 507 -7.55 6.11 -3.05
CA ILE A 507 -6.90 7.36 -3.43
C ILE A 507 -7.71 8.02 -4.56
N LEU A 508 -8.02 9.30 -4.41
CA LEU A 508 -8.69 10.10 -5.42
C LEU A 508 -7.77 10.35 -6.63
N SER A 509 -8.38 10.47 -7.80
CA SER A 509 -7.76 11.10 -8.96
C SER A 509 -7.88 12.62 -8.81
N THR A 510 -6.75 13.32 -8.90
CA THR A 510 -6.70 14.79 -9.06
C THR A 510 -6.46 15.19 -10.51
N GLU A 511 -6.42 14.20 -11.43
CA GLU A 511 -6.22 14.44 -12.85
C GLU A 511 -7.38 15.28 -13.40
N ASN A 512 -7.06 16.37 -14.07
CA ASN A 512 -8.03 17.28 -14.70
C ASN A 512 -9.06 17.91 -13.75
N TYR A 513 -8.81 17.96 -12.44
CA TYR A 513 -9.71 18.66 -11.50
C TYR A 513 -9.73 20.16 -11.81
N GLN A 514 -10.92 20.69 -12.07
CA GLN A 514 -11.14 22.10 -12.39
C GLN A 514 -11.67 22.85 -11.17
N THR A 515 -11.36 24.14 -11.09
CA THR A 515 -11.80 25.05 -10.02
C THR A 515 -12.62 26.22 -10.56
N SER A 516 -13.28 26.04 -11.71
CA SER A 516 -14.02 27.08 -12.44
C SER A 516 -15.51 27.17 -12.08
N HIS A 517 -16.02 26.21 -11.32
CA HIS A 517 -17.42 26.11 -10.92
C HIS A 517 -17.59 26.47 -9.44
N LEU A 518 -18.82 26.82 -9.05
CA LEU A 518 -19.15 27.05 -7.65
C LEU A 518 -19.02 25.72 -6.87
N HIS A 519 -19.53 24.63 -7.44
CA HIS A 519 -19.44 23.27 -6.89
C HIS A 519 -18.70 22.32 -7.83
N ASN A 520 -17.37 22.47 -7.90
CA ASN A 520 -16.48 21.68 -8.78
C ASN A 520 -16.62 20.16 -8.65
N ASP A 521 -16.96 19.66 -7.46
CA ASP A 521 -17.17 18.23 -7.20
C ASP A 521 -18.32 17.63 -8.04
N LEU A 522 -19.29 18.44 -8.51
CA LEU A 522 -20.37 17.96 -9.38
C LEU A 522 -19.83 17.34 -10.68
N TRP A 523 -18.69 17.83 -11.19
CA TRP A 523 -18.07 17.34 -12.42
C TRP A 523 -17.20 16.08 -12.23
N GLN A 524 -17.12 15.53 -11.03
CA GLN A 524 -16.21 14.41 -10.70
C GLN A 524 -16.76 13.01 -10.99
N ILE A 525 -17.94 12.89 -11.62
CA ILE A 525 -18.58 11.60 -11.93
C ILE A 525 -17.69 10.70 -12.83
N PHE A 526 -16.81 11.28 -13.65
CA PHE A 526 -15.89 10.52 -14.51
C PHE A 526 -14.63 10.06 -13.79
N GLU A 527 -13.93 10.99 -13.14
CA GLU A 527 -12.62 10.75 -12.54
C GLU A 527 -12.71 10.00 -11.20
N ASN A 528 -13.74 10.29 -10.41
CA ASN A 528 -13.92 9.76 -9.06
C ASN A 528 -15.37 9.25 -8.85
N PRO A 529 -15.83 8.25 -9.62
CA PRO A 529 -17.24 7.84 -9.66
C PRO A 529 -17.77 7.36 -8.31
N LEU A 530 -16.97 6.62 -7.53
CA LEU A 530 -17.40 6.11 -6.22
C LEU A 530 -17.64 7.24 -5.21
N ASP A 531 -16.70 8.20 -5.13
CA ASP A 531 -16.81 9.36 -4.24
C ASP A 531 -17.94 10.29 -4.68
N TRP A 532 -18.12 10.46 -6.00
CA TRP A 532 -19.24 11.20 -6.57
C TRP A 532 -20.57 10.54 -6.19
N GLN A 533 -20.70 9.23 -6.36
CA GLN A 533 -21.90 8.47 -6.00
C GLN A 533 -22.22 8.63 -4.52
N GLU A 534 -21.24 8.43 -3.64
CA GLU A 534 -21.42 8.55 -2.18
C GLU A 534 -21.84 9.96 -1.75
N ARG A 535 -21.43 11.00 -2.49
CA ARG A 535 -21.77 12.40 -2.18
C ARG A 535 -23.13 12.81 -2.75
N TYR A 536 -23.43 12.41 -3.98
CA TYR A 536 -24.50 13.00 -4.78
C TYR A 536 -25.69 12.08 -5.06
N ILE A 537 -25.50 10.77 -4.99
CA ILE A 537 -26.61 9.83 -5.14
C ILE A 537 -27.27 9.58 -3.78
N HIS A 538 -28.59 9.44 -3.80
CA HIS A 538 -29.37 9.18 -2.60
C HIS A 538 -28.91 7.88 -1.92
N GLU A 539 -28.72 7.89 -0.59
CA GLU A 539 -28.21 6.73 0.18
C GLU A 539 -28.98 5.43 -0.08
N ASN A 540 -30.31 5.53 -0.20
CA ASN A 540 -31.20 4.40 -0.49
C ASN A 540 -31.24 3.95 -1.96
N TYR A 541 -30.54 4.61 -2.88
CA TYR A 541 -30.57 4.26 -4.32
C TYR A 541 -30.10 2.82 -4.57
N THR A 542 -29.01 2.39 -3.95
CA THR A 542 -28.48 1.02 -4.12
C THR A 542 -29.43 -0.05 -3.57
N HIS A 543 -30.33 0.35 -2.68
CA HIS A 543 -31.35 -0.50 -2.05
C HIS A 543 -32.71 -0.44 -2.74
N ILE A 544 -32.89 0.46 -3.71
CA ILE A 544 -34.18 0.81 -4.32
C ILE A 544 -34.95 -0.40 -4.86
N MET A 545 -34.23 -1.34 -5.47
CA MET A 545 -34.79 -2.57 -6.03
C MET A 545 -35.04 -3.63 -4.97
N LYS A 546 -34.16 -3.73 -3.97
CA LYS A 546 -34.22 -4.75 -2.91
C LYS A 546 -35.35 -4.44 -1.94
N ASP A 547 -35.47 -3.18 -1.55
CA ASP A 547 -36.38 -2.72 -0.51
C ASP A 547 -37.70 -2.18 -1.11
N LYS A 548 -37.87 -2.33 -2.44
CA LYS A 548 -39.07 -1.92 -3.20
C LYS A 548 -39.47 -0.47 -2.93
N LEU A 549 -38.49 0.44 -3.01
CA LEU A 549 -38.67 1.87 -2.74
C LEU A 549 -39.24 2.64 -3.94
N ILE A 550 -39.46 1.97 -5.07
CA ILE A 550 -40.10 2.56 -6.25
C ILE A 550 -41.61 2.55 -6.04
N GLU A 551 -42.20 3.74 -6.02
CA GLU A 551 -43.63 3.94 -5.91
C GLU A 551 -44.25 4.20 -7.28
N THR A 552 -45.56 3.98 -7.38
CA THR A 552 -46.33 4.23 -8.61
C THR A 552 -47.50 5.16 -8.28
N PRO A 553 -47.25 6.48 -8.09
CA PRO A 553 -48.30 7.42 -7.68
C PRO A 553 -49.44 7.57 -8.69
N CYS A 554 -49.16 7.40 -9.99
CA CYS A 554 -50.15 7.39 -11.06
C CYS A 554 -49.87 6.21 -12.01
N PRO A 555 -50.84 5.76 -12.83
CA PRO A 555 -50.62 4.69 -13.80
C PRO A 555 -49.41 4.98 -14.70
N ASP A 556 -48.46 4.04 -14.77
CA ASP A 556 -47.20 4.16 -15.51
C ASP A 556 -46.34 5.41 -15.19
N VAL A 557 -46.52 5.97 -13.98
CA VAL A 557 -45.66 7.02 -13.43
C VAL A 557 -44.93 6.43 -12.23
N TYR A 558 -43.61 6.29 -12.33
CA TYR A 558 -42.77 5.74 -11.28
C TYR A 558 -42.08 6.85 -10.51
N TRP A 559 -41.93 6.66 -9.20
CA TRP A 559 -41.37 7.66 -8.30
C TRP A 559 -40.36 7.03 -7.35
N PHE A 560 -39.12 7.54 -7.36
CA PHE A 560 -38.02 6.87 -6.67
C PHE A 560 -36.90 7.82 -6.23
N PRO A 561 -36.17 7.54 -5.15
CA PRO A 561 -35.05 8.38 -4.69
C PRO A 561 -33.85 8.29 -5.65
N ILE A 562 -33.22 9.42 -5.96
CA ILE A 562 -32.09 9.48 -6.89
C ILE A 562 -30.93 10.36 -6.41
N PHE A 563 -31.21 11.57 -5.92
CA PHE A 563 -30.19 12.53 -5.51
C PHE A 563 -30.19 12.73 -3.99
N SER A 564 -29.00 12.98 -3.44
CA SER A 564 -28.85 13.44 -2.07
C SER A 564 -29.30 14.90 -1.94
N ASP A 565 -29.57 15.35 -0.71
CA ASP A 565 -29.88 16.76 -0.46
C ASP A 565 -28.76 17.70 -0.93
N VAL A 566 -27.51 17.24 -0.85
CA VAL A 566 -26.33 18.00 -1.30
C VAL A 566 -26.32 18.15 -2.81
N ALA A 567 -26.61 17.09 -3.57
CA ALA A 567 -26.70 17.17 -5.04
C ALA A 567 -27.76 18.19 -5.46
N CYS A 568 -28.93 18.13 -4.84
CA CYS A 568 -30.01 19.06 -5.10
C CYS A 568 -29.61 20.51 -4.80
N ASN A 569 -28.99 20.78 -3.64
CA ASN A 569 -28.55 22.12 -3.27
C ASN A 569 -27.47 22.64 -4.22
N HIS A 570 -26.41 21.87 -4.44
CA HIS A 570 -25.30 22.28 -5.31
C HIS A 570 -25.77 22.52 -6.75
N LEU A 571 -26.70 21.72 -7.28
CA LEU A 571 -27.26 21.97 -8.61
C LEU A 571 -28.06 23.27 -8.66
N VAL A 572 -28.90 23.56 -7.66
CA VAL A 572 -29.67 24.82 -7.59
C VAL A 572 -28.73 26.02 -7.46
N GLU A 573 -27.74 25.93 -6.57
CA GLU A 573 -26.75 26.98 -6.33
C GLU A 573 -25.91 27.28 -7.58
N GLU A 574 -25.50 26.24 -8.33
CA GLU A 574 -24.76 26.42 -9.59
C GLU A 574 -25.63 27.08 -10.69
N MET A 575 -26.91 26.70 -10.79
CA MET A 575 -27.84 27.29 -11.76
C MET A 575 -28.12 28.77 -11.43
N GLU A 576 -28.34 29.10 -10.15
CA GLU A 576 -28.51 30.48 -9.71
C GLU A 576 -27.22 31.30 -9.85
N HIS A 577 -26.05 30.69 -9.64
CA HIS A 577 -24.75 31.32 -9.88
C HIS A 577 -24.54 31.67 -11.35
N PHE A 578 -24.93 30.79 -12.27
CA PHE A 578 -24.91 31.09 -13.70
C PHE A 578 -25.88 32.23 -14.07
N GLY A 579 -27.08 32.22 -13.48
CA GLY A 579 -28.03 33.34 -13.44
C GLY A 579 -28.69 33.72 -14.77
N LYS A 580 -28.30 33.13 -15.91
CA LYS A 580 -28.85 33.42 -17.26
C LYS A 580 -30.08 32.57 -17.59
N TRP A 581 -31.10 32.66 -16.73
CA TRP A 581 -32.41 32.04 -16.91
C TRP A 581 -33.08 32.50 -18.22
N SER A 582 -33.88 31.62 -18.84
CA SER A 582 -34.67 31.97 -20.02
C SER A 582 -35.72 33.05 -19.71
N GLY A 583 -36.23 33.69 -20.77
CA GLY A 583 -37.35 34.63 -20.65
C GLY A 583 -38.75 33.98 -20.67
N GLY A 584 -38.85 32.65 -20.75
CA GLY A 584 -40.12 31.93 -20.90
C GLY A 584 -40.86 32.21 -22.22
N GLY A 585 -40.14 32.65 -23.25
CA GLY A 585 -40.68 32.97 -24.58
C GLY A 585 -40.55 31.83 -25.58
N VAL A 586 -41.43 31.78 -26.57
CA VAL A 586 -41.50 30.71 -27.59
C VAL A 586 -40.26 30.66 -28.51
N VAL A 587 -39.54 31.77 -28.64
CA VAL A 587 -38.29 31.85 -29.41
C VAL A 587 -37.13 31.90 -28.44
N ASP A 588 -36.29 30.87 -28.47
CA ASP A 588 -35.09 30.80 -27.65
C ASP A 588 -33.87 30.47 -28.51
N ASN A 589 -32.99 31.46 -28.68
CA ASN A 589 -31.78 31.31 -29.49
C ASN A 589 -30.68 30.46 -28.80
N ARG A 590 -30.92 30.01 -27.57
CA ARG A 590 -30.01 29.16 -26.78
C ARG A 590 -30.20 27.68 -27.11
N ILE A 591 -31.33 27.30 -27.73
CA ILE A 591 -31.65 25.92 -28.12
C ILE A 591 -31.47 25.70 -29.62
N GLN A 592 -31.09 24.48 -30.00
CA GLN A 592 -30.91 24.11 -31.40
C GLN A 592 -32.26 24.06 -32.12
N GLY A 593 -32.50 25.02 -33.02
CA GLY A 593 -33.77 25.18 -33.75
C GLY A 593 -34.58 26.42 -33.36
N GLY A 594 -34.23 27.12 -32.28
CA GLY A 594 -34.75 28.46 -31.99
C GLY A 594 -36.21 28.54 -31.52
N TYR A 595 -36.91 27.41 -31.38
CA TYR A 595 -38.35 27.37 -31.12
C TYR A 595 -38.71 26.34 -30.05
N GLU A 596 -39.37 26.79 -28.99
CA GLU A 596 -39.83 25.95 -27.90
C GLU A 596 -41.36 25.95 -27.87
N ASN A 597 -41.97 24.78 -28.15
CA ASN A 597 -43.43 24.65 -28.26
C ASN A 597 -44.14 25.02 -26.95
N VAL A 598 -43.48 24.82 -25.81
CA VAL A 598 -44.02 25.05 -24.46
C VAL A 598 -42.91 25.63 -23.59
N PRO A 599 -42.68 26.95 -23.62
CA PRO A 599 -41.49 27.52 -23.02
C PRO A 599 -41.50 27.52 -21.50
N THR A 600 -40.34 27.25 -20.91
CA THR A 600 -40.09 27.32 -19.47
C THR A 600 -39.01 28.33 -19.12
N ILE A 601 -39.02 28.89 -17.90
CA ILE A 601 -37.89 29.66 -17.35
C ILE A 601 -36.84 28.67 -16.85
N ASP A 602 -35.79 28.49 -17.63
CA ASP A 602 -34.83 27.41 -17.45
C ASP A 602 -33.37 27.76 -17.81
N ILE A 603 -32.50 26.85 -17.40
CA ILE A 603 -31.10 26.75 -17.80
C ILE A 603 -30.83 25.31 -18.22
N HIS A 604 -30.27 25.13 -19.41
CA HIS A 604 -29.91 23.82 -19.95
C HIS A 604 -28.53 23.38 -19.44
N MET A 605 -28.37 22.07 -19.27
CA MET A 605 -27.12 21.49 -18.76
C MET A 605 -25.91 21.83 -19.64
N ASN A 606 -26.09 21.97 -20.95
CA ASN A 606 -25.02 22.37 -21.86
C ASN A 606 -24.54 23.82 -21.65
N GLN A 607 -25.38 24.73 -21.16
CA GLN A 607 -25.03 26.13 -20.93
C GLN A 607 -24.04 26.30 -19.78
N ILE A 608 -24.05 25.35 -18.84
CA ILE A 608 -23.09 25.27 -17.74
C ILE A 608 -22.00 24.21 -17.97
N ASN A 609 -21.92 23.63 -19.18
CA ASN A 609 -21.00 22.54 -19.52
C ASN A 609 -21.15 21.27 -18.65
N PHE A 610 -22.38 20.90 -18.28
CA PHE A 610 -22.69 19.73 -17.45
C PHE A 610 -23.40 18.60 -18.23
N GLU A 611 -23.50 18.72 -19.55
CA GLU A 611 -24.24 17.77 -20.41
C GLU A 611 -23.66 16.36 -20.39
N LYS A 612 -22.32 16.22 -20.38
CA LYS A 612 -21.65 14.90 -20.41
C LYS A 612 -21.81 14.18 -19.08
N GLU A 613 -21.64 14.92 -18.00
CA GLU A 613 -21.79 14.45 -16.62
C GLU A 613 -23.24 14.03 -16.38
N TRP A 614 -24.19 14.85 -16.83
CA TRP A 614 -25.61 14.53 -16.79
C TRP A 614 -25.94 13.28 -17.62
N HIS A 615 -25.39 13.14 -18.82
CA HIS A 615 -25.57 11.94 -19.64
C HIS A 615 -25.06 10.69 -18.93
N LYS A 616 -23.87 10.74 -18.35
CA LYS A 616 -23.33 9.63 -17.55
C LYS A 616 -24.23 9.30 -16.37
N PHE A 617 -24.74 10.32 -15.66
CA PHE A 617 -25.72 10.13 -14.60
C PHE A 617 -26.98 9.39 -15.08
N LEU A 618 -27.56 9.79 -16.22
CA LEU A 618 -28.74 9.13 -16.77
C LEU A 618 -28.45 7.67 -17.14
N VAL A 619 -27.30 7.40 -17.79
CA VAL A 619 -26.90 6.04 -18.19
C VAL A 619 -26.65 5.14 -16.98
N GLU A 620 -25.93 5.63 -15.96
CA GLU A 620 -25.54 4.79 -14.82
C GLU A 620 -26.66 4.62 -13.79
N TYR A 621 -27.49 5.63 -13.58
CA TYR A 621 -28.45 5.63 -12.47
C TYR A 621 -29.92 5.59 -12.89
N ILE A 622 -30.29 6.16 -14.05
CA ILE A 622 -31.68 6.16 -14.52
C ILE A 622 -31.98 4.94 -15.39
N ALA A 623 -31.14 4.68 -16.40
CA ALA A 623 -31.37 3.60 -17.35
C ALA A 623 -31.63 2.23 -16.69
N PRO A 624 -30.88 1.79 -15.65
CA PRO A 624 -31.16 0.52 -14.97
C PRO A 624 -32.55 0.46 -14.33
N ILE A 625 -33.07 1.60 -13.84
CA ILE A 625 -34.41 1.70 -13.28
C ILE A 625 -35.45 1.65 -14.42
N THR A 626 -35.23 2.41 -15.49
CA THR A 626 -36.12 2.43 -16.67
C THR A 626 -36.31 1.04 -17.26
N GLU A 627 -35.22 0.32 -17.56
CA GLU A 627 -35.26 -1.03 -18.15
C GLU A 627 -35.94 -2.05 -17.22
N LYS A 628 -35.83 -1.83 -15.90
CA LYS A 628 -36.50 -2.67 -14.91
C LYS A 628 -37.99 -2.42 -14.84
N MET A 629 -38.42 -1.15 -14.87
CA MET A 629 -39.83 -0.76 -14.76
C MET A 629 -40.60 -0.92 -16.07
N TYR A 630 -39.89 -0.92 -17.21
CA TYR A 630 -40.44 -1.20 -18.53
C TYR A 630 -39.75 -2.41 -19.16
N PRO A 631 -40.08 -3.65 -18.73
CA PRO A 631 -39.45 -4.86 -19.27
C PRO A 631 -39.60 -4.94 -20.80
N GLY A 632 -38.47 -5.12 -21.49
CA GLY A 632 -38.42 -5.17 -22.95
C GLY A 632 -38.03 -3.84 -23.61
N TYR A 633 -37.97 -2.75 -22.84
CA TYR A 633 -37.37 -1.51 -23.27
C TYR A 633 -35.90 -1.45 -22.85
N TYR A 634 -35.04 -0.97 -23.75
CA TYR A 634 -33.59 -0.81 -23.53
C TYR A 634 -33.20 0.60 -23.96
N THR A 635 -32.39 1.26 -23.16
CA THR A 635 -32.08 2.68 -23.37
C THR A 635 -30.59 2.95 -23.25
N LYS A 636 -30.10 3.86 -24.09
CA LYS A 636 -28.76 4.48 -23.96
C LYS A 636 -28.83 5.86 -23.33
N ALA A 637 -30.00 6.19 -22.76
CA ALA A 637 -30.38 7.45 -22.18
C ALA A 637 -29.95 8.66 -23.01
N GLN A 638 -30.17 8.61 -24.32
CA GLN A 638 -29.87 9.76 -25.18
C GLN A 638 -30.87 10.87 -24.87
N PHE A 639 -30.46 12.13 -24.93
CA PHE A 639 -31.38 13.25 -24.73
C PHE A 639 -30.99 14.40 -25.64
N ASP A 640 -31.99 15.13 -26.12
CA ASP A 640 -31.79 16.40 -26.81
C ASP A 640 -31.90 17.57 -25.82
N LEU A 641 -32.69 17.39 -24.76
CA LEU A 641 -33.02 18.44 -23.79
C LEU A 641 -32.90 17.93 -22.35
N ALA A 642 -31.98 18.53 -21.60
CA ALA A 642 -31.87 18.41 -20.15
C ALA A 642 -31.63 19.80 -19.55
N PHE A 643 -32.47 20.17 -18.59
CA PHE A 643 -32.52 21.54 -18.08
C PHE A 643 -33.10 21.59 -16.67
N VAL A 644 -32.78 22.66 -15.94
CA VAL A 644 -33.40 22.97 -14.64
C VAL A 644 -34.41 24.08 -14.87
N VAL A 645 -35.65 23.84 -14.43
CA VAL A 645 -36.75 24.81 -14.48
C VAL A 645 -36.93 25.46 -13.12
N ARG A 646 -37.25 26.76 -13.14
CA ARG A 646 -37.62 27.53 -11.96
C ARG A 646 -39.04 28.08 -12.09
N TYR A 647 -39.92 27.69 -11.17
CA TYR A 647 -41.27 28.25 -11.07
C TYR A 647 -41.39 29.23 -9.91
N LYS A 648 -41.93 30.43 -10.20
CA LYS A 648 -42.23 31.47 -9.20
C LYS A 648 -43.59 32.12 -9.46
N PRO A 649 -44.31 32.57 -8.41
CA PRO A 649 -45.59 33.27 -8.55
C PRO A 649 -45.55 34.52 -9.44
N ASP A 650 -44.44 35.24 -9.40
CA ASP A 650 -44.20 36.53 -10.07
C ASP A 650 -43.49 36.42 -11.43
N GLU A 651 -43.02 35.22 -11.78
CA GLU A 651 -42.42 34.91 -13.08
C GLU A 651 -43.34 33.95 -13.85
N GLN A 652 -42.96 32.67 -13.95
CA GLN A 652 -43.77 31.59 -14.50
C GLN A 652 -44.19 30.65 -13.37
N PRO A 653 -45.46 30.67 -12.92
CA PRO A 653 -45.88 29.83 -11.80
C PRO A 653 -46.32 28.43 -12.19
N SER A 654 -46.67 28.19 -13.46
CA SER A 654 -47.28 26.95 -13.94
C SER A 654 -46.86 26.64 -15.36
N LEU A 655 -47.15 25.41 -15.80
CA LEU A 655 -46.91 24.97 -17.17
C LEU A 655 -48.20 24.38 -17.74
N LYS A 656 -48.60 24.87 -18.92
CA LYS A 656 -49.85 24.45 -19.57
C LYS A 656 -49.82 22.96 -19.93
N PRO A 657 -50.98 22.30 -20.09
CA PRO A 657 -51.04 20.92 -20.54
C PRO A 657 -50.26 20.66 -21.84
N HIS A 658 -49.36 19.67 -21.85
CA HIS A 658 -48.51 19.34 -22.99
C HIS A 658 -48.07 17.86 -23.01
N HIS A 659 -47.39 17.49 -24.10
CA HIS A 659 -46.61 16.28 -24.22
C HIS A 659 -45.13 16.66 -24.32
N ASP A 660 -44.26 15.77 -23.84
CA ASP A 660 -42.83 15.93 -23.96
C ASP A 660 -42.34 15.35 -25.28
N ALA A 661 -41.29 15.95 -25.83
CA ALA A 661 -40.63 15.44 -27.02
C ALA A 661 -39.67 14.28 -26.67
N SER A 662 -40.13 13.28 -25.93
CA SER A 662 -39.34 12.16 -25.42
C SER A 662 -40.09 10.83 -25.52
N THR A 663 -39.37 9.70 -25.50
CA THR A 663 -39.99 8.41 -25.20
C THR A 663 -40.42 8.36 -23.75
N PHE A 664 -39.52 8.75 -22.83
CA PHE A 664 -39.83 8.93 -21.41
C PHE A 664 -39.15 10.17 -20.86
N THR A 665 -39.75 10.74 -19.81
CA THR A 665 -39.29 11.95 -19.13
C THR A 665 -38.86 11.61 -17.73
N ILE A 666 -37.76 12.20 -17.31
CA ILE A 666 -37.30 12.23 -15.92
C ILE A 666 -37.52 13.63 -15.37
N ASN A 667 -38.17 13.73 -14.21
CA ASN A 667 -38.45 14.98 -13.52
C ASN A 667 -38.07 14.84 -12.04
N ILE A 668 -37.00 15.52 -11.64
CA ILE A 668 -36.41 15.42 -10.30
C ILE A 668 -36.70 16.69 -9.51
N ALA A 669 -37.29 16.55 -8.32
CA ALA A 669 -37.49 17.69 -7.43
C ALA A 669 -36.17 18.08 -6.75
N LEU A 670 -35.76 19.35 -6.87
CA LEU A 670 -34.49 19.85 -6.31
C LEU A 670 -34.66 20.59 -4.98
N ASN A 671 -35.89 20.94 -4.59
CA ASN A 671 -36.17 21.57 -3.32
C ASN A 671 -37.53 21.14 -2.73
N GLN A 672 -37.82 21.52 -1.49
CA GLN A 672 -38.89 20.94 -0.68
C GLN A 672 -40.18 21.78 -0.73
N VAL A 673 -41.29 21.09 -1.02
CA VAL A 673 -42.63 21.65 -0.83
C VAL A 673 -42.87 21.96 0.65
N GLY A 674 -43.58 23.06 0.93
CA GLY A 674 -43.86 23.54 2.28
C GLY A 674 -42.76 24.44 2.86
N LEU A 675 -41.49 24.06 2.69
CA LEU A 675 -40.35 24.84 3.19
C LEU A 675 -39.90 25.92 2.19
N ASP A 676 -39.63 25.51 0.95
CA ASP A 676 -39.04 26.38 -0.07
C ASP A 676 -40.09 27.00 -1.01
N TYR A 677 -41.23 26.30 -1.18
CA TYR A 677 -42.36 26.75 -2.00
C TYR A 677 -43.70 26.18 -1.53
N GLN A 678 -44.81 26.80 -1.98
CA GLN A 678 -46.18 26.32 -1.75
C GLN A 678 -46.88 26.06 -3.09
N GLY A 679 -47.83 25.12 -3.11
CA GLY A 679 -48.47 24.67 -4.34
C GLY A 679 -47.49 23.87 -5.22
N GLY A 680 -47.75 23.82 -6.52
CA GLY A 680 -46.94 23.05 -7.45
C GLY A 680 -47.35 21.58 -7.55
N GLY A 681 -46.48 20.79 -8.17
CA GLY A 681 -46.72 19.39 -8.52
C GLY A 681 -46.82 19.16 -10.04
N CYS A 682 -47.28 17.97 -10.41
CA CYS A 682 -47.55 17.56 -11.78
C CYS A 682 -48.88 16.82 -11.83
N ARG A 683 -49.76 17.18 -12.76
CA ARG A 683 -51.05 16.51 -12.96
C ARG A 683 -51.10 15.83 -14.33
N PHE A 684 -51.44 14.55 -14.34
CA PHE A 684 -51.62 13.75 -15.55
C PHE A 684 -53.11 13.69 -15.91
N LEU A 685 -53.51 14.48 -16.92
CA LEU A 685 -54.91 14.78 -17.20
C LEU A 685 -55.72 13.54 -17.57
N ARG A 686 -55.14 12.62 -18.35
CA ARG A 686 -55.83 11.40 -18.80
C ARG A 686 -56.23 10.50 -17.63
N TYR A 687 -55.50 10.56 -16.52
CA TYR A 687 -55.72 9.69 -15.36
C TYR A 687 -56.36 10.41 -14.18
N ASP A 688 -56.63 11.72 -14.31
CA ASP A 688 -57.04 12.60 -13.22
C ASP A 688 -56.22 12.38 -11.93
N CYS A 689 -54.89 12.26 -12.12
CA CYS A 689 -53.95 11.91 -11.06
C CYS A 689 -52.89 12.99 -10.92
N SER A 690 -52.62 13.41 -9.68
CA SER A 690 -51.68 14.49 -9.37
C SER A 690 -50.62 14.03 -8.37
N VAL A 691 -49.39 14.49 -8.59
CA VAL A 691 -48.29 14.42 -7.62
C VAL A 691 -48.06 15.83 -7.09
N GLU A 692 -48.71 16.17 -5.97
CA GLU A 692 -48.74 17.53 -5.40
C GLU A 692 -47.62 17.81 -4.39
N ALA A 693 -47.06 16.76 -3.79
CA ALA A 693 -45.96 16.88 -2.82
C ALA A 693 -44.68 16.16 -3.28
N PRO A 694 -43.98 16.65 -4.33
CA PRO A 694 -42.70 16.10 -4.74
C PRO A 694 -41.68 16.14 -3.60
N ARG A 695 -40.94 15.04 -3.44
CA ARG A 695 -39.90 14.84 -2.42
C ARG A 695 -38.58 15.26 -3.03
N LYS A 696 -37.86 16.14 -2.34
CA LYS A 696 -36.52 16.57 -2.75
C LYS A 696 -35.62 15.35 -2.98
N GLY A 697 -34.88 15.36 -4.09
CA GLY A 697 -34.00 14.27 -4.49
C GLY A 697 -34.71 13.04 -5.06
N TRP A 698 -36.04 13.06 -5.24
CA TRP A 698 -36.77 11.97 -5.89
C TRP A 698 -37.12 12.33 -7.34
N ALA A 699 -37.07 11.32 -8.21
CA ALA A 699 -37.37 11.40 -9.63
C ALA A 699 -38.75 10.80 -9.94
N LEU A 700 -39.57 11.55 -10.68
CA LEU A 700 -40.69 11.02 -11.44
C LEU A 700 -40.19 10.54 -12.81
N MET A 701 -40.63 9.36 -13.21
CA MET A 701 -40.37 8.76 -14.52
C MET A 701 -41.68 8.36 -15.17
N HIS A 702 -42.00 8.93 -16.33
CA HIS A 702 -43.23 8.64 -17.07
C HIS A 702 -43.00 8.71 -18.59
N PRO A 703 -43.85 8.08 -19.42
CA PRO A 703 -43.82 8.26 -20.87
C PRO A 703 -44.02 9.74 -21.27
N GLY A 704 -43.30 10.21 -22.28
CA GLY A 704 -43.37 11.62 -22.72
C GLY A 704 -44.48 11.89 -23.75
N ARG A 705 -44.70 10.94 -24.65
CA ARG A 705 -45.64 11.05 -25.78
C ARG A 705 -46.91 10.23 -25.59
N LEU A 706 -47.96 10.61 -26.33
CA LEU A 706 -49.25 9.92 -26.53
C LEU A 706 -50.15 9.80 -25.28
N THR A 707 -49.63 9.27 -24.18
CA THR A 707 -50.44 8.72 -23.08
C THR A 707 -50.48 9.61 -21.85
N HIS A 708 -49.43 10.38 -21.58
CA HIS A 708 -49.24 11.16 -20.36
C HIS A 708 -49.28 12.65 -20.65
N TYR A 709 -50.40 13.11 -21.23
CA TYR A 709 -50.66 14.54 -21.37
C TYR A 709 -50.79 15.15 -19.97
N HIS A 710 -49.90 16.08 -19.63
CA HIS A 710 -49.71 16.53 -18.25
C HIS A 710 -49.50 18.04 -18.15
N GLU A 711 -49.75 18.59 -16.97
CA GLU A 711 -49.57 20.02 -16.66
C GLU A 711 -48.75 20.23 -15.38
N GLY A 712 -48.02 21.34 -15.34
CA GLY A 712 -47.32 21.80 -14.15
C GLY A 712 -48.25 22.63 -13.30
N LEU A 713 -48.63 22.12 -12.13
CA LEU A 713 -49.54 22.82 -11.22
C LEU A 713 -48.93 24.14 -10.72
N PRO A 714 -49.75 25.17 -10.43
CA PRO A 714 -49.24 26.48 -10.04
C PRO A 714 -48.49 26.50 -8.70
N THR A 715 -47.27 27.02 -8.71
CA THR A 715 -46.53 27.44 -7.51
C THR A 715 -47.12 28.75 -7.00
N THR A 716 -47.63 28.76 -5.77
CA THR A 716 -48.37 29.90 -5.19
C THR A 716 -47.54 30.77 -4.25
N ALA A 717 -46.42 30.26 -3.74
CA ALA A 717 -45.45 31.03 -2.95
C ALA A 717 -44.05 30.40 -3.05
N GLY A 718 -43.01 31.18 -2.80
CA GLY A 718 -41.62 30.72 -2.83
C GLY A 718 -41.13 30.41 -4.25
N VAL A 719 -40.12 29.54 -4.36
CA VAL A 719 -39.49 29.18 -5.63
C VAL A 719 -39.36 27.67 -5.72
N ARG A 720 -39.86 27.06 -6.81
CA ARG A 720 -39.78 25.62 -7.04
C ARG A 720 -38.76 25.33 -8.13
N TYR A 721 -37.79 24.44 -7.84
CA TYR A 721 -36.81 23.96 -8.81
C TYR A 721 -37.02 22.49 -9.14
N ILE A 722 -36.96 22.16 -10.43
CA ILE A 722 -36.96 20.78 -10.91
C ILE A 722 -35.90 20.59 -12.00
N ALA A 723 -35.22 19.45 -12.03
CA ALA A 723 -34.40 19.04 -13.16
C ALA A 723 -35.21 18.11 -14.06
N VAL A 724 -35.29 18.44 -15.34
CA VAL A 724 -36.07 17.69 -16.33
C VAL A 724 -35.15 17.17 -17.42
N SER A 725 -35.42 15.96 -17.91
CA SER A 725 -34.73 15.38 -19.06
C SER A 725 -35.70 14.65 -19.97
N PHE A 726 -35.65 15.00 -21.24
CA PHE A 726 -36.41 14.36 -22.31
C PHE A 726 -35.54 13.27 -22.94
N VAL A 727 -35.78 12.03 -22.53
CA VAL A 727 -34.91 10.90 -22.83
C VAL A 727 -35.47 10.04 -23.97
N ASP A 728 -34.57 9.62 -24.84
CA ASP A 728 -34.80 8.90 -26.09
C ASP A 728 -35.87 9.60 -26.98
N PRO A 729 -35.58 10.84 -27.47
CA PRO A 729 -36.51 11.68 -28.24
C PRO A 729 -36.95 11.15 -29.62
#